data_AF-A0A091MKU1-F1
#
_entry.id   AF-A0A091MKU1-F1
#
_cell.length_a   1.000
_cell.length_b   1.000
_cell.length_c   1.000
_cell.angle_alpha   90.00
_cell.angle_beta   90.00
_cell.angle_gamma   90.00
#
_symmetry.space_group_name_H-M   'P 1'
#
loop_
_entity.id
_entity.type
_entity.pdbx_description
1 polymer ?
#
loop_
_entity_poly.entity_id
_entity_poly.type
_entity_poly.pdbx_seq_one_letter_code
_entity_poly.pdbx_strand_id
1 'polypeptide(L)'
;SYVSLLKDFVESEFFVIDGDSLLIMFIDTETQYLNFFYQIECFLQDFTEKGAKYVITFFKDAEQMYFSYPHFLFLRTALIEHLRHNTCITVHTEFSNCLSYKWELFLKQSYPYFIIVSDIGLTHLQTNFLSTIIAHSLSKKVNVVLTSGQEYDIIRVYGYHIQSVYKHRLFFQKYEKDLRHAWENLVRYKKPFMCLYEHLKLSLNSVQKEVCQAICLLKQLWPEGSDIRRVVCVLACAVGLKIYSTIRSKPLSPEEAADLCRMQCLTVTFLLHMPLSQRAQIRNMKSSWTKQVLPLLKMQELCMHFALIQLSDTNDWKLDLTYLPDLNDDPLLMNLACYYEIEYTEGLEFQKDLGKEMENDYQFLWDTVAKLCVKYSFGDAFPIRKTSQLFLEKEQTLFRVYKEEIPNIGLIPVKSELVEDYAGDVLKDLPVLKSNDPAVTSLTKHREFNELHHWHSTRLLTEEYDRVRCNADAKSKDPKERKQIQKLQTFQRFYGSTLEDSTSKLIVCQEDVSWNANAPVKKAQKKHKSKAEIIAEENSRRLKAKEEQKEQEQWKALQMATEKKIKENPTVGINKLEKLLKTFKNKSVKFSIEMTALSACLQVWKEHCKEQGKKSKDLSKAVHVMRRIHILLEKYQDLLEEPHLQKLTKYLKLLGFENLAHSLSGQTGESDQNKSKYAIEVGPVHFQLQYMEHYLLREERNDPDPRVQHFIPDTWQRELLDAVDNNESAVIVAPTSSGKTYASYYCMEKVLKTSNDGVVVYVAPTKALVNQVVGTVYSRFTKKLPDGLVMCGVFTRDYRNDVMNSQILVTVPQCLEILMLSPRCQKWTQRIQYVIFDEVHCLGGEIGAEVWEHLLVTIRCPFLALSATVSNPEHLTEWLQSVKRYWQLAENTIEGSPTNSEKNFTRKCKVKSKVHEQKKSYRVRLVLYEERYNDLKKYVCSLKDSDFTIEHYHPFAALTVSHIENYGIPSDLSLSPRESIQLYDTMVKVWQEWPRAQELEPEEFVSFKNKVVIKKADARKYEQELKKELSEWIMLGQNQKVTELLEHLKPKPVDCSGKEKRQHFARFVDILHKMDKLPAIFFM
;
A
#
# COMPACT_ATOMS: atom_id res chain seq x y z
N SER A 1 16.90 -11.00 -1.89
CA SER A 1 16.76 -10.09 -0.74
C SER A 1 15.63 -10.58 0.13
N TYR A 2 15.77 -10.54 1.45
CA TYR A 2 14.67 -10.85 2.35
C TYR A 2 13.77 -9.62 2.49
N VAL A 3 12.50 -9.71 2.10
CA VAL A 3 11.59 -8.56 2.00
C VAL A 3 10.17 -8.95 2.40
N SER A 4 9.38 -7.94 2.81
CA SER A 4 7.93 -8.09 2.92
C SER A 4 7.36 -8.28 1.51
N LEU A 5 6.67 -9.40 1.29
CA LEU A 5 6.04 -9.77 0.02
C LEU A 5 4.78 -8.94 -0.22
N LEU A 6 4.00 -8.74 0.83
CA LEU A 6 2.88 -7.81 0.89
C LEU A 6 3.41 -6.55 1.57
N LYS A 7 3.59 -5.46 0.83
CA LYS A 7 4.11 -4.20 1.37
C LYS A 7 2.99 -3.39 2.00
N ASP A 8 3.27 -2.74 3.13
CA ASP A 8 2.38 -1.72 3.68
C ASP A 8 2.13 -0.64 2.61
N PHE A 9 0.86 -0.41 2.28
CA PHE A 9 0.31 0.75 1.54
C PHE A 9 0.29 0.78 0.00
N VAL A 10 0.42 -0.32 -0.75
CA VAL A 10 0.10 -0.28 -2.19
C VAL A 10 -0.59 -1.58 -2.59
N GLU A 11 -1.71 -1.43 -3.31
CA GLU A 11 -2.45 -2.45 -4.06
C GLU A 11 -1.74 -3.80 -4.10
N SER A 12 -2.37 -4.82 -3.56
CA SER A 12 -2.00 -6.23 -3.70
C SER A 12 -1.70 -6.59 -5.16
N GLU A 13 -0.45 -6.39 -5.59
CA GLU A 13 -0.01 -6.63 -6.96
C GLU A 13 -0.23 -8.11 -7.28
N PHE A 14 -0.88 -8.38 -8.42
CA PHE A 14 -1.21 -9.73 -8.84
C PHE A 14 0.05 -10.61 -8.93
N PHE A 15 0.02 -11.81 -8.34
CA PHE A 15 1.12 -12.77 -8.42
C PHE A 15 0.64 -14.20 -8.69
N VAL A 16 1.58 -15.10 -8.99
CA VAL A 16 1.27 -16.52 -9.26
C VAL A 16 1.93 -17.41 -8.22
N ILE A 17 1.23 -18.44 -7.77
CA ILE A 17 1.80 -19.52 -6.95
C ILE A 17 1.97 -20.75 -7.83
N ASP A 18 3.17 -21.32 -7.88
CA ASP A 18 3.39 -22.63 -8.47
C ASP A 18 2.78 -23.71 -7.56
N GLY A 19 1.78 -24.43 -8.07
CA GLY A 19 0.99 -25.38 -7.29
C GLY A 19 1.79 -26.61 -6.86
N ASP A 20 2.78 -27.02 -7.66
CA ASP A 20 3.71 -28.09 -7.30
C ASP A 20 4.64 -27.65 -6.15
N SER A 21 5.09 -26.39 -6.15
CA SER A 21 5.82 -25.79 -5.03
C SER A 21 4.98 -25.68 -3.75
N LEU A 22 3.69 -25.33 -3.89
CA LEU A 22 2.74 -25.28 -2.78
C LEU A 22 2.57 -26.67 -2.14
N LEU A 23 2.42 -27.71 -2.97
CA LEU A 23 2.34 -29.09 -2.54
C LEU A 23 3.62 -29.53 -1.80
N ILE A 24 4.80 -29.23 -2.35
CA ILE A 24 6.08 -29.59 -1.72
C ILE A 24 6.27 -28.90 -0.36
N MET A 25 5.76 -27.68 -0.19
CA MET A 25 5.92 -26.91 1.04
C MET A 25 5.26 -27.58 2.26
N PHE A 26 4.19 -28.34 2.05
CA PHE A 26 3.41 -28.98 3.12
C PHE A 26 3.52 -30.51 3.16
N ILE A 27 4.36 -31.11 2.31
CA ILE A 27 4.64 -32.54 2.37
C ILE A 27 5.79 -32.84 3.33
N ASP A 28 5.50 -33.65 4.33
CA ASP A 28 6.43 -34.39 5.18
C ASP A 28 6.15 -35.91 5.11
N THR A 29 7.12 -36.72 5.54
CA THR A 29 7.05 -38.19 5.66
C THR A 29 5.94 -38.70 6.58
N GLU A 30 5.43 -37.89 7.51
CA GLU A 30 4.33 -38.23 8.44
C GLU A 30 3.00 -37.50 8.10
N THR A 31 2.88 -36.92 6.91
CA THR A 31 1.72 -36.06 6.59
C THR A 31 0.41 -36.82 6.60
N GLN A 32 -0.47 -36.47 7.54
CA GLN A 32 -1.85 -36.95 7.52
C GLN A 32 -2.63 -36.26 6.40
N TYR A 33 -3.35 -37.06 5.60
CA TYR A 33 -4.05 -36.62 4.39
C TYR A 33 -4.94 -35.40 4.64
N LEU A 34 -5.82 -35.43 5.64
CA LEU A 34 -6.71 -34.30 5.95
C LEU A 34 -5.95 -33.05 6.45
N ASN A 35 -4.90 -33.24 7.25
CA ASN A 35 -4.10 -32.13 7.76
C ASN A 35 -3.36 -31.39 6.62
N PHE A 36 -2.93 -32.10 5.59
CA PHE A 36 -2.30 -31.49 4.41
C PHE A 36 -3.19 -30.42 3.76
N PHE A 37 -4.46 -30.74 3.50
CA PHE A 37 -5.40 -29.79 2.91
C PHE A 37 -5.67 -28.62 3.87
N TYR A 38 -5.85 -28.90 5.16
CA TYR A 38 -6.08 -27.86 6.16
C TYR A 38 -4.91 -26.85 6.24
N GLN A 39 -3.66 -27.32 6.19
CA GLN A 39 -2.49 -26.42 6.19
C GLN A 39 -2.44 -25.54 4.94
N ILE A 40 -2.77 -26.10 3.77
CA ILE A 40 -2.84 -25.34 2.52
C ILE A 40 -3.97 -24.31 2.57
N GLU A 41 -5.16 -24.70 3.03
CA GLU A 41 -6.31 -23.80 3.19
C GLU A 41 -5.95 -22.64 4.13
N CYS A 42 -5.36 -22.92 5.30
CA CYS A 42 -4.92 -21.89 6.24
C CYS A 42 -3.91 -20.94 5.61
N PHE A 43 -2.93 -21.47 4.87
CA PHE A 43 -1.94 -20.65 4.17
C PHE A 43 -2.56 -19.75 3.10
N LEU A 44 -3.45 -20.29 2.27
CA LEU A 44 -4.12 -19.53 1.21
C LEU A 44 -5.10 -18.51 1.81
N GLN A 45 -5.78 -18.87 2.89
CA GLN A 45 -6.67 -17.98 3.64
C GLN A 45 -5.88 -16.81 4.24
N ASP A 46 -4.73 -17.06 4.87
CA ASP A 46 -3.88 -16.00 5.42
C ASP A 46 -3.44 -14.98 4.36
N PHE A 47 -3.07 -15.44 3.17
CA PHE A 47 -2.79 -14.55 2.04
C PHE A 47 -4.04 -13.76 1.59
N THR A 48 -5.19 -14.43 1.52
CA THR A 48 -6.46 -13.82 1.08
C THR A 48 -6.96 -12.77 2.07
N GLU A 49 -6.87 -13.04 3.38
CA GLU A 49 -7.20 -12.11 4.46
C GLU A 49 -6.27 -10.89 4.47
N LYS A 50 -5.00 -11.07 4.06
CA LYS A 50 -4.03 -9.97 3.84
C LYS A 50 -4.20 -9.26 2.49
N GLY A 51 -5.32 -9.51 1.80
CA GLY A 51 -5.71 -8.83 0.56
C GLY A 51 -4.99 -9.31 -0.70
N ALA A 52 -4.22 -10.41 -0.66
CA ALA A 52 -3.44 -10.88 -1.80
C ALA A 52 -4.31 -11.27 -3.01
N LYS A 53 -3.92 -10.81 -4.21
CA LYS A 53 -4.51 -11.23 -5.49
C LYS A 53 -3.60 -12.24 -6.19
N TYR A 54 -4.02 -13.49 -6.29
CA TYR A 54 -3.18 -14.55 -6.87
C TYR A 54 -3.97 -15.60 -7.63
N VAL A 55 -3.26 -16.32 -8.51
CA VAL A 55 -3.72 -17.58 -9.09
C VAL A 55 -2.73 -18.70 -8.81
N ILE A 56 -3.22 -19.94 -8.82
CA ILE A 56 -2.38 -21.13 -8.68
C ILE A 56 -2.22 -21.80 -10.04
N THR A 57 -0.99 -22.18 -10.40
CA THR A 57 -0.70 -22.85 -11.67
C THR A 57 -0.06 -24.21 -11.45
N PHE A 58 -0.59 -25.25 -12.10
CA PHE A 58 0.03 -26.58 -12.16
C PHE A 58 0.44 -26.92 -13.59
N PHE A 59 1.70 -27.31 -13.80
CA PHE A 59 2.19 -27.73 -15.12
C PHE A 59 1.90 -29.21 -15.36
N LYS A 60 1.51 -29.59 -16.59
CA LYS A 60 1.20 -30.99 -16.91
C LYS A 60 2.41 -31.92 -16.84
N ASP A 61 3.60 -31.43 -17.21
CA ASP A 61 4.80 -32.27 -17.19
C ASP A 61 5.41 -32.48 -15.80
N ALA A 62 5.04 -31.66 -14.81
CA ALA A 62 5.39 -31.91 -13.41
C ALA A 62 4.83 -33.26 -12.90
N GLU A 63 3.70 -33.74 -13.45
CA GLU A 63 3.11 -35.04 -13.12
C GLU A 63 4.11 -36.20 -13.29
N GLN A 64 5.00 -36.09 -14.30
CA GLN A 64 5.99 -37.12 -14.60
C GLN A 64 6.94 -37.41 -13.44
N MET A 65 7.12 -36.44 -12.55
CA MET A 65 8.05 -36.53 -11.43
C MET A 65 7.47 -37.32 -10.25
N TYR A 66 6.14 -37.46 -10.21
CA TYR A 66 5.44 -38.16 -9.13
C TYR A 66 5.07 -39.61 -9.48
N PHE A 67 5.26 -40.09 -10.72
CA PHE A 67 4.96 -41.49 -11.06
C PHE A 67 5.76 -42.52 -10.25
N SER A 68 6.92 -42.14 -9.71
CA SER A 68 7.68 -43.02 -8.80
C SER A 68 7.12 -43.05 -7.37
N TYR A 69 6.21 -42.13 -7.06
CA TYR A 69 5.59 -41.89 -5.74
C TYR A 69 4.07 -41.72 -5.89
N PRO A 70 3.30 -42.81 -6.12
CA PRO A 70 1.86 -42.73 -6.41
C PRO A 70 1.05 -41.99 -5.36
N HIS A 71 1.43 -42.12 -4.09
CA HIS A 71 0.88 -41.33 -3.00
C HIS A 71 0.87 -39.82 -3.28
N PHE A 72 2.02 -39.23 -3.63
CA PHE A 72 2.14 -37.80 -3.93
C PHE A 72 1.48 -37.43 -5.26
N LEU A 73 1.47 -38.35 -6.22
CA LEU A 73 0.74 -38.15 -7.48
C LEU A 73 -0.77 -38.04 -7.25
N PHE A 74 -1.31 -38.94 -6.43
CA PHE A 74 -2.71 -38.93 -6.00
C PHE A 74 -3.04 -37.66 -5.21
N LEU A 75 -2.23 -37.30 -4.21
CA LEU A 75 -2.37 -36.06 -3.42
C LEU A 75 -2.38 -34.83 -4.31
N ARG A 76 -1.49 -34.76 -5.31
CA ARG A 76 -1.44 -33.66 -6.28
C ARG A 76 -2.75 -33.51 -7.05
N THR A 77 -3.31 -34.61 -7.53
CA THR A 77 -4.57 -34.61 -8.27
C THR A 77 -5.74 -34.24 -7.39
N ALA A 78 -5.81 -34.79 -6.17
CA ALA A 78 -6.82 -34.43 -5.19
C ALA A 78 -6.74 -32.94 -4.79
N LEU A 79 -5.54 -32.38 -4.65
CA LEU A 79 -5.33 -30.95 -4.40
C LEU A 79 -5.87 -30.08 -5.53
N ILE A 80 -5.57 -30.43 -6.79
CA ILE A 80 -6.07 -29.67 -7.95
C ILE A 80 -7.60 -29.62 -7.95
N GLU A 81 -8.25 -30.77 -7.77
CA GLU A 81 -9.71 -30.86 -7.81
C GLU A 81 -10.36 -30.20 -6.59
N HIS A 82 -9.75 -30.33 -5.41
CA HIS A 82 -10.20 -29.64 -4.21
C HIS A 82 -10.13 -28.11 -4.37
N LEU A 83 -9.01 -27.58 -4.85
CA LEU A 83 -8.86 -26.14 -5.08
C LEU A 83 -9.87 -25.61 -6.11
N ARG A 84 -10.23 -26.41 -7.13
CA ARG A 84 -11.21 -26.02 -8.16
C ARG A 84 -12.66 -26.02 -7.69
N HIS A 85 -13.04 -27.00 -6.87
CA HIS A 85 -14.44 -27.26 -6.54
C HIS A 85 -14.83 -26.76 -5.14
N ASN A 86 -13.90 -26.76 -4.19
CA ASN A 86 -14.18 -26.45 -2.79
C ASN A 86 -13.63 -25.09 -2.36
N THR A 87 -12.91 -24.38 -3.24
CA THR A 87 -12.38 -23.03 -2.96
C THR A 87 -12.76 -22.04 -4.06
N CYS A 88 -12.69 -20.73 -3.77
CA CYS A 88 -12.92 -19.67 -4.76
C CYS A 88 -11.67 -19.30 -5.58
N ILE A 89 -10.61 -20.11 -5.51
CA ILE A 89 -9.29 -19.79 -6.08
C ILE A 89 -9.24 -20.17 -7.55
N THR A 90 -8.67 -19.29 -8.38
CA THR A 90 -8.46 -19.58 -9.80
C THR A 90 -7.25 -20.51 -9.99
N VAL A 91 -7.50 -21.71 -10.54
CA VAL A 91 -6.48 -22.75 -10.78
C VAL A 91 -6.29 -23.01 -12.27
N HIS A 92 -5.07 -22.79 -12.77
CA HIS A 92 -4.69 -23.05 -14.16
C HIS A 92 -3.97 -24.40 -14.29
N THR A 93 -4.44 -25.27 -15.19
CA THR A 93 -3.79 -26.57 -15.52
C THR A 93 -3.64 -26.82 -17.02
N GLU A 94 -3.97 -25.83 -17.85
CA GLU A 94 -3.93 -25.88 -19.31
C GLU A 94 -2.51 -25.79 -19.89
N PHE A 95 -1.53 -25.35 -19.09
CA PHE A 95 -0.16 -25.17 -19.52
C PHE A 95 0.59 -26.49 -19.56
N SER A 96 1.14 -26.83 -20.72
CA SER A 96 1.91 -28.06 -20.87
C SER A 96 3.21 -28.02 -20.05
N ASN A 97 3.89 -26.88 -20.06
CA ASN A 97 5.17 -26.65 -19.38
C ASN A 97 5.50 -25.14 -19.28
N CYS A 98 6.52 -24.81 -18.49
CA CYS A 98 6.98 -23.43 -18.29
C CYS A 98 7.64 -22.80 -19.53
N LEU A 99 8.02 -23.58 -20.55
CA LEU A 99 8.58 -23.10 -21.82
C LEU A 99 7.52 -22.97 -22.92
N SER A 100 6.24 -23.21 -22.60
CA SER A 100 5.18 -23.26 -23.59
C SER A 100 4.75 -21.86 -24.03
N TYR A 101 4.37 -21.73 -25.30
CA TYR A 101 3.88 -20.46 -25.83
C TYR A 101 2.64 -19.94 -25.09
N LYS A 102 1.76 -20.83 -24.64
CA LYS A 102 0.57 -20.48 -23.84
C LYS A 102 0.95 -19.84 -22.51
N TRP A 103 1.94 -20.40 -21.80
CA TRP A 103 2.44 -19.83 -20.56
C TRP A 103 3.14 -18.48 -20.78
N GLU A 104 3.92 -18.36 -21.85
CA GLU A 104 4.54 -17.08 -22.20
C GLU A 104 3.50 -15.99 -22.53
N LEU A 105 2.43 -16.35 -23.25
CA LEU A 105 1.34 -15.44 -23.54
C LEU A 105 0.62 -15.01 -22.26
N PHE A 106 0.36 -15.96 -21.36
CA PHE A 106 -0.22 -15.68 -20.05
C PHE A 106 0.64 -14.66 -19.27
N LEU A 107 1.94 -14.91 -19.10
CA LEU A 107 2.83 -13.97 -18.39
C LEU A 107 2.88 -12.57 -19.01
N LYS A 108 2.75 -12.46 -20.34
CA LYS A 108 2.70 -11.16 -21.03
C LYS A 108 1.38 -10.42 -20.82
N GLN A 109 0.28 -11.14 -20.68
CA GLN A 109 -1.06 -10.57 -20.51
C GLN A 109 -1.37 -10.25 -19.05
N SER A 110 -1.01 -11.14 -18.12
CA SER A 110 -1.32 -11.01 -16.70
C SER A 110 -0.27 -10.22 -15.91
N TYR A 111 0.95 -10.10 -16.44
CA TYR A 111 2.06 -9.31 -15.89
C TYR A 111 2.24 -9.49 -14.36
N PRO A 112 2.45 -10.72 -13.86
CA PRO A 112 2.54 -10.97 -12.43
C PRO A 112 3.76 -10.30 -11.82
N TYR A 113 3.60 -9.75 -10.62
CA TYR A 113 4.66 -9.04 -9.90
C TYR A 113 5.80 -9.98 -9.49
N PHE A 114 5.44 -11.16 -8.97
CA PHE A 114 6.35 -12.28 -8.76
C PHE A 114 5.66 -13.63 -8.95
N ILE A 115 6.45 -14.70 -8.93
CA ILE A 115 5.97 -16.08 -8.86
C ILE A 115 6.57 -16.73 -7.61
N ILE A 116 5.73 -17.35 -6.77
CA ILE A 116 6.19 -18.16 -5.65
C ILE A 116 6.58 -19.55 -6.17
N VAL A 117 7.84 -19.93 -5.98
CA VAL A 117 8.41 -21.21 -6.45
C VAL A 117 9.33 -21.78 -5.38
N SER A 118 9.31 -23.10 -5.18
CA SER A 118 10.24 -23.77 -4.27
C SER A 118 11.64 -23.87 -4.87
N ASP A 119 12.67 -23.67 -4.05
CA ASP A 119 14.06 -23.89 -4.42
C ASP A 119 14.51 -25.34 -4.20
N ILE A 120 13.72 -26.14 -3.48
CA ILE A 120 14.01 -27.54 -3.16
C ILE A 120 12.80 -28.41 -3.51
N GLY A 121 13.02 -29.50 -4.24
CA GLY A 121 12.02 -30.55 -4.48
C GLY A 121 12.32 -31.82 -3.67
N LEU A 122 11.38 -32.76 -3.61
CA LEU A 122 11.56 -34.06 -2.91
C LEU A 122 12.70 -34.90 -3.51
N THR A 123 13.01 -34.67 -4.79
CA THR A 123 14.12 -35.31 -5.51
C THR A 123 15.00 -34.29 -6.21
N HIS A 124 16.21 -34.70 -6.57
CA HIS A 124 17.12 -33.88 -7.39
C HIS A 124 16.50 -33.55 -8.77
N LEU A 125 15.66 -34.43 -9.32
CA LEU A 125 14.95 -34.19 -10.58
C LEU A 125 13.93 -33.05 -10.45
N GLN A 126 13.12 -33.07 -9.39
CA GLN A 126 12.16 -31.98 -9.10
C GLN A 126 12.87 -30.66 -8.79
N THR A 127 14.00 -30.72 -8.06
CA THR A 127 14.81 -29.51 -7.79
C THR A 127 15.32 -28.87 -9.09
N ASN A 128 15.77 -29.68 -10.05
CA ASN A 128 16.19 -29.19 -11.38
C ASN A 128 15.02 -28.61 -12.19
N PHE A 129 13.83 -29.20 -12.08
CA PHE A 129 12.61 -28.70 -12.72
C PHE A 129 12.22 -27.31 -12.21
N LEU A 130 12.12 -27.17 -10.89
CA LEU A 130 11.82 -25.91 -10.21
C LEU A 130 12.87 -24.85 -10.54
N SER A 131 14.15 -25.22 -10.55
CA SER A 131 15.25 -24.34 -10.96
C SER A 131 15.08 -23.82 -12.40
N THR A 132 14.53 -24.64 -13.29
CA THR A 132 14.25 -24.23 -14.68
C THR A 132 13.07 -23.26 -14.75
N ILE A 133 12.02 -23.46 -13.93
CA ILE A 133 10.92 -22.50 -13.77
C ILE A 133 11.46 -21.16 -13.28
N ILE A 134 12.29 -21.15 -12.23
CA ILE A 134 12.91 -19.94 -11.68
C ILE A 134 13.72 -19.21 -12.77
N ALA A 135 14.59 -19.94 -13.49
CA ALA A 135 15.41 -19.35 -14.54
C ALA A 135 14.57 -18.77 -15.69
N HIS A 136 13.53 -19.49 -16.12
CA HIS A 136 12.63 -19.02 -17.18
C HIS A 136 11.85 -17.77 -16.75
N SER A 137 11.24 -17.77 -15.57
CA SER A 137 10.47 -16.64 -15.03
C SER A 137 11.32 -15.37 -14.94
N LEU A 138 12.55 -15.49 -14.40
CA LEU A 138 13.51 -14.38 -14.34
C LEU A 138 13.90 -13.88 -15.74
N SER A 139 13.96 -14.76 -16.75
CA SER A 139 14.24 -14.36 -18.14
C SER A 139 13.11 -13.51 -18.75
N LYS A 140 11.85 -13.75 -18.34
CA LYS A 140 10.64 -13.08 -18.84
C LYS A 140 10.26 -11.81 -18.08
N LYS A 141 11.21 -11.22 -17.34
CA LYS A 141 11.02 -10.01 -16.51
C LYS A 141 10.14 -10.18 -15.27
N VAL A 142 9.84 -11.42 -14.87
CA VAL A 142 9.02 -11.72 -13.70
C VAL A 142 9.93 -12.02 -12.51
N ASN A 143 9.65 -11.43 -11.35
CA ASN A 143 10.42 -11.71 -10.13
C ASN A 143 10.03 -13.08 -9.57
N VAL A 144 10.89 -13.65 -8.71
CA VAL A 144 10.62 -14.94 -8.07
C VAL A 144 10.71 -14.79 -6.56
N VAL A 145 9.79 -15.42 -5.85
CA VAL A 145 9.81 -15.54 -4.40
C VAL A 145 9.99 -17.01 -4.04
N LEU A 146 10.89 -17.30 -3.11
CA LEU A 146 11.09 -18.67 -2.66
C LEU A 146 10.06 -19.06 -1.61
N THR A 147 9.61 -20.32 -1.63
CA THR A 147 8.81 -20.90 -0.54
C THR A 147 9.63 -21.07 0.73
N SER A 148 10.93 -21.35 0.60
CA SER A 148 11.83 -21.51 1.74
C SER A 148 12.08 -20.19 2.47
N GLY A 149 12.11 -20.27 3.80
CA GLY A 149 12.41 -19.13 4.68
C GLY A 149 11.32 -18.08 4.77
N GLN A 150 10.08 -18.39 4.39
CA GLN A 150 8.97 -17.47 4.63
C GLN A 150 8.69 -17.34 6.14
N GLU A 151 8.59 -16.09 6.60
CA GLU A 151 8.21 -15.78 7.98
C GLU A 151 6.93 -14.94 7.98
N TYR A 152 6.08 -15.21 8.96
CA TYR A 152 4.77 -14.58 9.08
C TYR A 152 4.74 -13.73 10.34
N ASP A 153 4.26 -12.51 10.21
CA ASP A 153 3.72 -11.75 11.32
C ASP A 153 2.20 -11.54 11.11
N ILE A 154 1.53 -10.92 12.10
CA ILE A 154 0.08 -10.70 12.10
C ILE A 154 -0.39 -9.93 10.85
N ILE A 155 0.48 -9.11 10.24
CA ILE A 155 0.15 -8.15 9.18
C ILE A 155 0.95 -8.42 7.89
N ARG A 156 2.12 -9.04 7.98
CA ARG A 156 3.10 -9.16 6.89
C ARG A 156 3.54 -10.59 6.66
N VAL A 157 3.87 -10.85 5.40
CA VAL A 157 4.55 -12.07 4.96
C VAL A 157 5.93 -11.68 4.45
N TYR A 158 6.97 -12.24 5.02
CA TYR A 158 8.35 -12.05 4.60
C TYR A 158 8.83 -13.24 3.79
N GLY A 159 9.67 -13.01 2.78
CA GLY A 159 10.25 -14.09 1.99
C GLY A 159 11.49 -13.66 1.21
N TYR A 160 12.23 -14.66 0.72
CA TYR A 160 13.36 -14.43 -0.16
C TYR A 160 12.88 -14.06 -1.56
N HIS A 161 12.99 -12.78 -1.88
CA HIS A 161 12.66 -12.22 -3.18
C HIS A 161 13.89 -12.12 -4.09
N ILE A 162 13.79 -12.67 -5.29
CA ILE A 162 14.77 -12.66 -6.36
C ILE A 162 14.27 -11.76 -7.48
N GLN A 163 14.90 -10.60 -7.62
CA GLN A 163 14.53 -9.65 -8.66
C GLN A 163 15.04 -10.09 -10.03
N SER A 164 14.19 -9.99 -11.06
CA SER A 164 14.61 -10.19 -12.44
C SER A 164 15.60 -9.11 -12.85
N VAL A 165 16.83 -9.51 -13.19
CA VAL A 165 17.87 -8.62 -13.71
C VAL A 165 18.32 -9.06 -15.10
N TYR A 166 18.90 -8.13 -15.86
CA TYR A 166 19.36 -8.38 -17.23
C TYR A 166 20.31 -9.58 -17.38
N LYS A 167 21.13 -9.86 -16.35
CA LYS A 167 22.02 -11.04 -16.34
C LYS A 167 21.25 -12.36 -16.47
N HIS A 168 20.06 -12.47 -15.90
CA HIS A 168 19.23 -13.67 -16.01
C HIS A 168 18.72 -13.86 -17.44
N ARG A 169 18.41 -12.78 -18.15
CA ARG A 169 18.03 -12.82 -19.57
C ARG A 169 19.20 -13.27 -20.44
N LEU A 170 20.38 -12.70 -20.22
CA LEU A 170 21.61 -13.11 -20.92
C LEU A 170 21.96 -14.57 -20.66
N PHE A 171 21.84 -15.03 -19.41
CA PHE A 171 22.03 -16.43 -19.06
C PHE A 171 21.05 -17.32 -19.81
N PHE A 172 19.76 -16.99 -19.76
CA PHE A 172 18.74 -17.78 -20.42
C PHE A 172 18.91 -17.80 -21.95
N GLN A 173 19.21 -16.66 -22.58
CA GLN A 173 19.50 -16.59 -24.02
C GLN A 173 20.75 -17.39 -24.42
N LYS A 174 21.80 -17.34 -23.58
CA LYS A 174 23.04 -18.07 -23.85
C LYS A 174 22.85 -19.59 -23.75
N TYR A 175 22.07 -20.04 -22.77
CA TYR A 175 21.87 -21.45 -22.45
C TYR A 175 20.48 -21.95 -22.87
N GLU A 176 19.74 -21.24 -23.73
CA GLU A 176 18.34 -21.58 -24.04
C GLU A 176 18.23 -22.99 -24.62
N LYS A 177 19.12 -23.34 -25.55
CA LYS A 177 19.17 -24.67 -26.16
C LYS A 177 19.54 -25.74 -25.13
N ASP A 178 20.49 -25.46 -24.25
CA ASP A 178 20.95 -26.39 -23.23
C ASP A 178 19.87 -26.61 -22.15
N LEU A 179 19.17 -25.55 -21.74
CA LEU A 179 18.05 -25.62 -20.81
C LEU A 179 16.85 -26.34 -21.43
N ARG A 180 16.54 -26.08 -22.71
CA ARG A 180 15.50 -26.82 -23.42
C ARG A 180 15.87 -28.29 -23.56
N HIS A 181 17.12 -28.62 -23.86
CA HIS A 181 17.61 -29.99 -23.92
C HIS A 181 17.61 -30.67 -22.53
N ALA A 182 18.02 -29.96 -21.49
CA ALA A 182 17.96 -30.42 -20.11
C ALA A 182 16.51 -30.67 -19.69
N TRP A 183 15.58 -29.77 -20.02
CA TRP A 183 14.14 -29.93 -19.80
C TRP A 183 13.59 -31.14 -20.55
N GLU A 184 13.89 -31.27 -21.84
CA GLU A 184 13.51 -32.43 -22.64
C GLU A 184 14.04 -33.74 -22.03
N ASN A 185 15.24 -33.73 -21.46
CA ASN A 185 15.82 -34.87 -20.74
C ASN A 185 15.16 -35.12 -19.38
N LEU A 186 14.80 -34.08 -18.63
CA LEU A 186 14.08 -34.18 -17.34
C LEU A 186 12.67 -34.75 -17.56
N VAL A 187 11.99 -34.34 -18.62
CA VAL A 187 10.64 -34.80 -18.98
C VAL A 187 10.69 -36.12 -19.80
N ARG A 188 11.87 -36.57 -20.27
CA ARG A 188 12.06 -37.76 -21.13
C ARG A 188 11.82 -39.12 -20.47
N TYR A 189 11.20 -39.19 -19.30
CA TYR A 189 10.85 -40.46 -18.66
C TYR A 189 9.60 -41.10 -19.29
N LYS A 190 9.72 -41.51 -20.57
CA LYS A 190 8.75 -42.35 -21.28
C LYS A 190 8.87 -43.83 -20.87
N LYS A 191 8.63 -44.20 -19.61
CA LYS A 191 8.30 -45.60 -19.31
C LYS A 191 6.79 -45.71 -19.14
N PRO A 192 6.06 -46.44 -20.02
CA PRO A 192 4.64 -46.73 -19.79
C PRO A 192 4.43 -47.73 -18.66
N PHE A 193 5.45 -47.93 -17.80
CA PHE A 193 5.52 -48.94 -16.77
C PHE A 193 6.08 -48.35 -15.46
N MET A 194 5.36 -48.56 -14.36
CA MET A 194 5.78 -48.21 -13.01
C MET A 194 6.34 -49.44 -12.30
N CYS A 195 7.44 -49.30 -11.54
CA CYS A 195 7.94 -50.37 -10.68
C CYS A 195 7.20 -50.34 -9.34
N LEU A 196 6.39 -51.36 -9.05
CA LEU A 196 5.67 -51.47 -7.78
C LEU A 196 6.60 -51.96 -6.67
N TYR A 197 7.35 -53.03 -6.96
CA TYR A 197 8.28 -53.69 -6.04
C TYR A 197 9.25 -54.62 -6.80
N GLU A 198 10.55 -54.52 -6.54
CA GLU A 198 11.63 -55.28 -7.20
C GLU A 198 11.49 -55.38 -8.74
N HIS A 199 10.97 -56.50 -9.25
CA HIS A 199 10.80 -56.77 -10.68
C HIS A 199 9.36 -56.58 -11.19
N LEU A 200 8.38 -56.28 -10.31
CA LEU A 200 7.00 -56.04 -10.70
C LEU A 200 6.84 -54.70 -11.41
N LYS A 201 6.52 -54.77 -12.70
CA LYS A 201 6.22 -53.61 -13.55
C LYS A 201 4.76 -53.58 -13.93
N LEU A 202 4.09 -52.46 -13.70
CA LEU A 202 2.69 -52.25 -14.04
C LEU A 202 2.55 -51.23 -15.17
N SER A 203 1.75 -51.53 -16.19
CA SER A 203 1.52 -50.59 -17.29
C SER A 203 0.52 -49.51 -16.91
N LEU A 204 0.95 -48.23 -16.96
CA LEU A 204 0.09 -47.07 -16.66
C LEU A 204 -1.14 -47.01 -17.58
N ASN A 205 -0.93 -47.22 -18.88
CA ASN A 205 -2.01 -47.23 -19.88
C ASN A 205 -3.04 -48.35 -19.61
N SER A 206 -2.59 -49.48 -19.07
CA SER A 206 -3.49 -50.58 -18.71
C SER A 206 -4.36 -50.20 -17.52
N VAL A 207 -3.78 -49.55 -16.50
CA VAL A 207 -4.54 -49.07 -15.33
C VAL A 207 -5.57 -48.05 -15.75
N GLN A 208 -5.16 -47.03 -16.51
CA GLN A 208 -6.08 -46.00 -17.00
C GLN A 208 -7.25 -46.59 -17.80
N LYS A 209 -6.97 -47.53 -18.72
CA LYS A 209 -8.01 -48.19 -19.52
C LYS A 209 -9.01 -48.96 -18.65
N GLU A 210 -8.51 -49.69 -17.65
CA GLU A 210 -9.35 -50.45 -16.72
C GLU A 210 -10.19 -49.53 -15.82
N VAL A 211 -9.62 -48.42 -15.36
CA VAL A 211 -10.36 -47.38 -14.63
C VAL A 211 -11.48 -46.79 -15.49
N CYS A 212 -11.21 -46.40 -16.74
CA CYS A 212 -12.26 -45.89 -17.64
C CYS A 212 -13.40 -46.91 -17.83
N GLN A 213 -13.06 -48.20 -17.99
CA GLN A 213 -14.07 -49.26 -18.11
C GLN A 213 -14.88 -49.43 -16.82
N ALA A 214 -14.22 -49.41 -15.66
CA ALA A 214 -14.87 -49.51 -14.36
C ALA A 214 -15.79 -48.31 -14.09
N ILE A 215 -15.41 -47.09 -14.47
CA ILE A 215 -16.26 -45.89 -14.37
C ILE A 215 -17.51 -46.04 -15.23
N CYS A 216 -17.39 -46.50 -16.48
CA CYS A 216 -18.56 -46.72 -17.35
C CYS A 216 -19.55 -47.72 -16.75
N LEU A 217 -19.06 -48.81 -16.14
CA LEU A 217 -19.90 -49.79 -15.46
C LEU A 217 -20.49 -49.24 -14.16
N LEU A 218 -19.72 -48.48 -13.38
CA LEU A 218 -20.18 -47.88 -12.14
C LEU A 218 -21.27 -46.82 -12.40
N LYS A 219 -21.19 -46.05 -13.49
CA LYS A 219 -22.27 -45.13 -13.91
C LYS A 219 -23.58 -45.85 -14.20
N GLN A 220 -23.53 -47.08 -14.69
CA GLN A 220 -24.74 -47.89 -14.89
C GLN A 220 -25.31 -48.40 -13.57
N LEU A 221 -24.44 -48.73 -12.61
CA LEU A 221 -24.85 -49.19 -11.28
C LEU A 221 -25.38 -48.04 -10.42
N TRP A 222 -24.74 -46.86 -10.47
CA TRP A 222 -25.02 -45.67 -9.67
C TRP A 222 -25.33 -44.46 -10.57
N PRO A 223 -26.47 -44.44 -11.29
CA PRO A 223 -26.79 -43.40 -12.26
C PRO A 223 -26.98 -42.01 -11.65
N GLU A 224 -27.44 -41.95 -10.39
CA GLU A 224 -27.65 -40.70 -9.65
C GLU A 224 -26.35 -40.09 -9.10
N GLY A 225 -25.23 -40.80 -9.24
CA GLY A 225 -23.95 -40.43 -8.62
C GLY A 225 -23.93 -40.68 -7.12
N SER A 226 -22.81 -40.35 -6.46
CA SER A 226 -22.62 -40.60 -5.03
C SER A 226 -21.51 -39.72 -4.46
N ASP A 227 -21.27 -39.85 -3.16
CA ASP A 227 -20.14 -39.25 -2.45
C ASP A 227 -18.82 -39.71 -3.10
N ILE A 228 -17.91 -38.77 -3.34
CA ILE A 228 -16.62 -39.04 -4.00
C ILE A 228 -15.79 -40.10 -3.27
N ARG A 229 -15.89 -40.19 -1.94
CA ARG A 229 -15.21 -41.21 -1.12
C ARG A 229 -15.69 -42.61 -1.48
N ARG A 230 -17.00 -42.80 -1.66
CA ARG A 230 -17.60 -44.09 -2.08
C ARG A 230 -17.13 -44.49 -3.47
N VAL A 231 -17.18 -43.55 -4.41
CA VAL A 231 -16.85 -43.78 -5.83
C VAL A 231 -15.36 -44.14 -5.99
N VAL A 232 -14.46 -43.34 -5.41
CA VAL A 232 -13.01 -43.56 -5.50
C VAL A 232 -12.61 -44.87 -4.82
N CYS A 233 -13.16 -45.18 -3.64
CA CYS A 233 -12.89 -46.44 -2.94
C CYS A 233 -13.29 -47.66 -3.77
N VAL A 234 -14.52 -47.68 -4.31
CA VAL A 234 -15.03 -48.81 -5.10
C VAL A 234 -14.19 -49.00 -6.36
N LEU A 235 -13.87 -47.92 -7.08
CA LEU A 235 -13.04 -47.98 -8.29
C LEU A 235 -11.62 -48.46 -7.98
N ALA A 236 -10.98 -47.92 -6.94
CA ALA A 236 -9.63 -48.30 -6.55
C ALA A 236 -9.55 -49.77 -6.10
N CYS A 237 -10.52 -50.23 -5.31
CA CYS A 237 -10.59 -51.62 -4.86
C CYS A 237 -10.88 -52.58 -6.02
N ALA A 238 -11.86 -52.27 -6.88
CA ALA A 238 -12.26 -53.16 -7.97
C ALA A 238 -11.21 -53.26 -9.07
N VAL A 239 -10.69 -52.11 -9.54
CA VAL A 239 -9.62 -52.08 -10.55
C VAL A 239 -8.34 -52.66 -9.97
N GLY A 240 -8.03 -52.33 -8.71
CA GLY A 240 -6.91 -52.91 -7.99
C GLY A 240 -6.97 -54.44 -7.99
N LEU A 241 -8.03 -55.04 -7.45
CA LEU A 241 -8.18 -56.50 -7.40
C LEU A 241 -8.13 -57.15 -8.79
N LYS A 242 -8.77 -56.54 -9.79
CA LYS A 242 -8.78 -57.03 -11.17
C LYS A 242 -7.37 -57.07 -11.77
N ILE A 243 -6.61 -55.99 -11.63
CA ILE A 243 -5.24 -55.89 -12.14
C ILE A 243 -4.32 -56.81 -11.35
N TYR A 244 -4.38 -56.77 -10.02
CA TYR A 244 -3.56 -57.62 -9.14
C TYR A 244 -3.77 -59.09 -9.45
N SER A 245 -5.00 -59.48 -9.78
CA SER A 245 -5.35 -60.86 -10.13
C SER A 245 -4.69 -61.38 -11.40
N THR A 246 -4.29 -60.48 -12.32
CA THR A 246 -3.65 -60.83 -13.60
C THR A 246 -2.12 -60.96 -13.53
N ILE A 247 -1.49 -60.52 -12.44
CA ILE A 247 -0.03 -60.52 -12.28
C ILE A 247 0.48 -61.94 -11.94
N ARG A 248 1.57 -62.41 -12.56
CA ARG A 248 2.06 -63.79 -12.37
C ARG A 248 2.88 -64.04 -11.10
N SER A 249 3.58 -63.04 -10.56
CA SER A 249 4.41 -63.14 -9.34
C SER A 249 3.86 -62.17 -8.28
N LYS A 250 2.93 -62.65 -7.45
CA LYS A 250 2.23 -61.81 -6.47
C LYS A 250 2.81 -62.01 -5.06
N PRO A 251 3.11 -60.93 -4.32
CA PRO A 251 3.53 -61.02 -2.93
C PRO A 251 2.39 -61.37 -1.95
N LEU A 252 1.14 -61.08 -2.31
CA LEU A 252 -0.07 -61.49 -1.59
C LEU A 252 -0.91 -62.44 -2.45
N SER A 253 -1.64 -63.36 -1.83
CA SER A 253 -2.68 -64.12 -2.51
C SER A 253 -3.87 -63.21 -2.92
N PRO A 254 -4.66 -63.56 -3.95
CA PRO A 254 -5.82 -62.76 -4.33
C PRO A 254 -6.85 -62.58 -3.20
N GLU A 255 -6.94 -63.54 -2.28
CA GLU A 255 -7.82 -63.45 -1.10
C GLU A 255 -7.24 -62.54 -0.01
N GLU A 256 -5.92 -62.56 0.20
CA GLU A 256 -5.23 -61.59 1.08
C GLU A 256 -5.37 -60.15 0.57
N ALA A 257 -5.29 -59.96 -0.75
CA ALA A 257 -5.56 -58.66 -1.38
C ALA A 257 -7.02 -58.23 -1.19
N ALA A 258 -7.96 -59.18 -1.26
CA ALA A 258 -9.38 -58.92 -1.02
C ALA A 258 -9.66 -58.52 0.44
N ASP A 259 -8.99 -59.14 1.42
CA ASP A 259 -9.07 -58.75 2.83
C ASP A 259 -8.66 -57.28 3.04
N LEU A 260 -7.58 -56.82 2.41
CA LEU A 260 -7.16 -55.41 2.50
C LEU A 260 -8.18 -54.46 1.85
N CYS A 261 -8.75 -54.82 0.69
CA CYS A 261 -9.81 -54.03 0.06
C CYS A 261 -11.09 -53.98 0.91
N ARG A 262 -11.47 -55.08 1.60
CA ARG A 262 -12.59 -55.08 2.56
C ARG A 262 -12.32 -54.11 3.71
N MET A 263 -11.11 -54.12 4.27
CA MET A 263 -10.71 -53.14 5.31
C MET A 263 -10.76 -51.68 4.80
N GLN A 264 -10.42 -51.43 3.53
CA GLN A 264 -10.54 -50.10 2.92
C GLN A 264 -11.99 -49.67 2.72
N CYS A 265 -12.87 -50.56 2.23
CA CYS A 265 -14.30 -50.27 2.16
C CYS A 265 -14.86 -49.92 3.54
N LEU A 266 -14.44 -50.66 4.58
CA LEU A 266 -14.83 -50.37 5.96
C LEU A 266 -14.27 -49.03 6.46
N THR A 267 -13.03 -48.69 6.11
CA THR A 267 -12.42 -47.39 6.41
C THR A 267 -13.26 -46.26 5.84
N VAL A 268 -13.72 -46.37 4.58
CA VAL A 268 -14.60 -45.36 3.97
C VAL A 268 -15.97 -45.31 4.63
N THR A 269 -16.55 -46.44 5.04
CA THR A 269 -17.78 -46.44 5.85
C THR A 269 -17.59 -45.66 7.15
N PHE A 270 -16.45 -45.81 7.81
CA PHE A 270 -16.11 -45.02 8.99
C PHE A 270 -15.96 -43.52 8.69
N LEU A 271 -15.39 -43.14 7.54
CA LEU A 271 -15.31 -41.74 7.10
C LEU A 271 -16.69 -41.12 6.85
N LEU A 272 -17.64 -41.92 6.35
CA LEU A 272 -19.01 -41.46 6.08
C LEU A 272 -19.82 -41.20 7.35
N HIS A 273 -19.63 -42.02 8.39
CA HIS A 273 -20.51 -42.04 9.57
C HIS A 273 -19.89 -41.49 10.85
N MET A 274 -18.56 -41.52 11.01
CA MET A 274 -17.89 -41.05 12.22
C MET A 274 -17.38 -39.61 12.09
N PRO A 275 -17.72 -38.71 13.04
CA PRO A 275 -17.20 -37.36 13.05
C PRO A 275 -15.67 -37.36 13.27
N LEU A 276 -15.01 -36.36 12.71
CA LEU A 276 -13.55 -36.21 12.79
C LEU A 276 -13.03 -36.21 14.24
N SER A 277 -13.79 -35.65 15.19
CA SER A 277 -13.42 -35.63 16.60
C SER A 277 -13.27 -37.01 17.23
N GLN A 278 -14.02 -38.01 16.76
CA GLN A 278 -13.89 -39.40 17.19
C GLN A 278 -12.75 -40.11 16.45
N ARG A 279 -12.58 -39.85 15.15
CA ARG A 279 -11.46 -40.39 14.36
C ARG A 279 -10.10 -39.88 14.85
N ALA A 280 -10.02 -38.64 15.31
CA ALA A 280 -8.80 -38.08 15.87
C ALA A 280 -8.36 -38.72 17.21
N GLN A 281 -9.27 -39.43 17.91
CA GLN A 281 -8.96 -40.15 19.16
C GLN A 281 -8.37 -41.55 18.92
N ILE A 282 -8.21 -41.95 17.65
CA ILE A 282 -7.65 -43.25 17.26
C ILE A 282 -6.18 -43.34 17.70
N ARG A 283 -5.72 -44.56 17.99
CA ARG A 283 -4.35 -44.81 18.46
C ARG A 283 -3.35 -44.43 17.36
N ASN A 284 -2.42 -43.52 17.66
CA ASN A 284 -1.29 -43.24 16.78
C ASN A 284 -0.28 -44.40 16.83
N MET A 285 -0.38 -45.33 15.87
CA MET A 285 0.54 -46.46 15.74
C MET A 285 1.76 -46.07 14.93
N LYS A 286 2.96 -46.25 15.51
CA LYS A 286 4.24 -46.17 14.78
C LYS A 286 4.59 -47.54 14.19
N SER A 287 3.76 -48.03 13.28
CA SER A 287 4.02 -49.28 12.55
C SER A 287 4.04 -49.00 11.05
N SER A 288 4.88 -49.71 10.31
CA SER A 288 4.97 -49.65 8.84
C SER A 288 4.18 -50.80 8.20
N TRP A 289 3.65 -50.55 7.00
CA TRP A 289 3.14 -51.62 6.14
C TRP A 289 4.28 -52.57 5.75
N THR A 290 4.02 -53.88 5.78
CA THR A 290 4.99 -54.88 5.33
C THR A 290 5.31 -54.70 3.85
N LYS A 291 6.52 -55.11 3.46
CA LYS A 291 6.99 -55.09 2.07
C LYS A 291 6.06 -55.84 1.08
N GLN A 292 5.27 -56.80 1.57
CA GLN A 292 4.33 -57.57 0.76
C GLN A 292 3.06 -56.78 0.39
N VAL A 293 2.64 -55.83 1.22
CA VAL A 293 1.41 -55.03 1.06
C VAL A 293 1.64 -53.77 0.24
N LEU A 294 2.82 -53.15 0.34
CA LEU A 294 3.20 -51.94 -0.40
C LEU A 294 2.88 -51.95 -1.91
N PRO A 295 3.04 -53.06 -2.67
CA PRO A 295 2.71 -53.09 -4.09
C PRO A 295 1.21 -52.89 -4.37
N LEU A 296 0.34 -53.41 -3.50
CA LEU A 296 -1.11 -53.29 -3.63
C LEU A 296 -1.56 -51.86 -3.29
N LEU A 297 -1.04 -51.28 -2.20
CA LEU A 297 -1.32 -49.89 -1.81
C LEU A 297 -0.89 -48.90 -2.89
N LYS A 298 0.34 -49.00 -3.40
CA LYS A 298 0.83 -48.16 -4.51
C LYS A 298 -0.04 -48.24 -5.76
N MET A 299 -0.57 -49.43 -6.05
CA MET A 299 -1.43 -49.64 -7.20
C MET A 299 -2.82 -49.06 -6.96
N GLN A 300 -3.36 -49.14 -5.74
CA GLN A 300 -4.62 -48.51 -5.36
C GLN A 300 -4.52 -46.98 -5.43
N GLU A 301 -3.46 -46.38 -4.90
CA GLU A 301 -3.19 -44.93 -5.02
C GLU A 301 -3.15 -44.48 -6.49
N LEU A 302 -2.52 -45.29 -7.36
CA LEU A 302 -2.50 -45.03 -8.80
C LEU A 302 -3.89 -45.16 -9.44
N CYS A 303 -4.70 -46.12 -9.00
CA CYS A 303 -6.09 -46.24 -9.44
C CYS A 303 -6.92 -45.04 -8.98
N MET A 304 -6.72 -44.56 -7.75
CA MET A 304 -7.39 -43.36 -7.22
C MET A 304 -7.01 -42.11 -8.03
N HIS A 305 -5.73 -41.95 -8.39
CA HIS A 305 -5.25 -40.88 -9.27
C HIS A 305 -5.99 -40.87 -10.62
N PHE A 306 -5.97 -41.99 -11.34
CA PHE A 306 -6.65 -42.07 -12.64
C PHE A 306 -8.16 -41.98 -12.52
N ALA A 307 -8.75 -42.45 -11.41
CA ALA A 307 -10.17 -42.29 -11.16
C ALA A 307 -10.52 -40.81 -11.06
N LEU A 308 -9.82 -40.04 -10.23
CA LEU A 308 -10.06 -38.60 -10.09
C LEU A 308 -9.92 -37.84 -11.42
N ILE A 309 -8.85 -38.08 -12.19
CA ILE A 309 -8.67 -37.43 -13.52
C ILE A 309 -9.85 -37.73 -14.45
N GLN A 310 -10.34 -38.97 -14.48
CA GLN A 310 -11.44 -39.33 -15.39
C GLN A 310 -12.79 -38.83 -14.89
N LEU A 311 -12.97 -38.66 -13.58
CA LEU A 311 -14.19 -38.12 -13.00
C LEU A 311 -14.29 -36.61 -13.21
N SER A 312 -13.17 -35.87 -13.13
CA SER A 312 -13.11 -34.43 -13.39
C SER A 312 -13.46 -34.05 -14.83
N ASP A 313 -13.25 -34.95 -15.80
CA ASP A 313 -13.59 -34.74 -17.21
C ASP A 313 -15.08 -35.00 -17.52
N THR A 314 -15.88 -35.48 -16.56
CA THR A 314 -17.28 -35.89 -16.79
C THR A 314 -18.30 -34.96 -16.14
N ASN A 315 -18.68 -33.90 -16.86
CA ASN A 315 -19.66 -32.89 -16.41
C ASN A 315 -21.09 -33.43 -16.17
N ASP A 316 -21.42 -34.64 -16.65
CA ASP A 316 -22.79 -35.17 -16.68
C ASP A 316 -23.15 -36.13 -15.51
N TRP A 317 -22.25 -36.35 -14.55
CA TRP A 317 -22.50 -37.27 -13.41
C TRP A 317 -22.49 -36.52 -12.07
N LYS A 318 -23.56 -36.63 -11.27
CA LYS A 318 -23.74 -35.88 -10.02
C LYS A 318 -22.85 -36.43 -8.89
N LEU A 319 -21.62 -35.94 -8.79
CA LEU A 319 -20.68 -36.29 -7.73
C LEU A 319 -20.64 -35.22 -6.64
N ASP A 320 -20.68 -35.63 -5.38
CA ASP A 320 -20.40 -34.73 -4.26
C ASP A 320 -18.89 -34.68 -3.99
N LEU A 321 -18.26 -33.56 -4.38
CA LEU A 321 -16.82 -33.31 -4.27
C LEU A 321 -16.42 -32.60 -2.96
N THR A 322 -17.38 -32.32 -2.07
CA THR A 322 -17.14 -31.60 -0.81
C THR A 322 -16.08 -32.28 0.04
N TYR A 323 -16.07 -33.62 0.05
CA TYR A 323 -15.19 -34.45 0.90
C TYR A 323 -13.89 -34.91 0.22
N LEU A 324 -13.43 -34.22 -0.83
CA LEU A 324 -12.13 -34.49 -1.48
C LEU A 324 -10.93 -34.48 -0.50
N PRO A 325 -10.86 -33.59 0.52
CA PRO A 325 -9.82 -33.64 1.55
C PRO A 325 -9.87 -34.86 2.49
N ASP A 326 -10.98 -35.61 2.50
CA ASP A 326 -11.23 -36.75 3.42
C ASP A 326 -11.33 -38.08 2.64
N LEU A 327 -10.58 -38.21 1.53
CA LEU A 327 -10.58 -39.41 0.67
C LEU A 327 -9.81 -40.60 1.24
N ASN A 328 -8.78 -40.35 2.05
CA ASN A 328 -7.93 -41.40 2.60
C ASN A 328 -7.57 -41.11 4.07
N ASP A 329 -7.55 -42.15 4.89
CA ASP A 329 -7.21 -42.09 6.32
C ASP A 329 -6.33 -43.31 6.66
N ASP A 330 -5.03 -43.18 6.35
CA ASP A 330 -4.04 -44.25 6.55
C ASP A 330 -3.94 -44.67 8.03
N PRO A 331 -3.94 -43.77 9.03
CA PRO A 331 -3.96 -44.16 10.45
C PRO A 331 -5.16 -45.03 10.81
N LEU A 332 -6.37 -44.70 10.33
CA LEU A 332 -7.57 -45.50 10.57
C LEU A 332 -7.46 -46.89 9.93
N LEU A 333 -7.00 -46.98 8.68
CA LEU A 333 -6.79 -48.25 7.99
C LEU A 333 -5.75 -49.14 8.69
N MET A 334 -4.65 -48.54 9.17
CA MET A 334 -3.61 -49.21 9.95
C MET A 334 -4.15 -49.75 11.29
N ASN A 335 -4.99 -48.97 11.98
CA ASN A 335 -5.62 -49.39 13.22
C ASN A 335 -6.58 -50.56 13.01
N LEU A 336 -7.33 -50.57 11.90
CA LEU A 336 -8.18 -51.70 11.55
C LEU A 336 -7.37 -52.97 11.26
N ALA A 337 -6.28 -52.85 10.51
CA ALA A 337 -5.36 -53.97 10.30
C ALA A 337 -4.84 -54.51 11.64
N CYS A 338 -4.38 -53.63 12.53
CA CYS A 338 -3.88 -54.00 13.85
C CYS A 338 -4.94 -54.65 14.75
N TYR A 339 -6.17 -54.12 14.76
CA TYR A 339 -7.30 -54.71 15.49
C TYR A 339 -7.51 -56.18 15.11
N TYR A 340 -7.53 -56.47 13.81
CA TYR A 340 -7.66 -57.84 13.31
C TYR A 340 -6.38 -58.70 13.45
N GLU A 341 -5.21 -58.12 13.75
CA GLU A 341 -3.95 -58.86 13.96
C GLU A 341 -3.68 -59.18 15.44
N ILE A 342 -4.11 -58.31 16.35
CA ILE A 342 -3.71 -58.35 17.77
C ILE A 342 -4.92 -58.58 18.69
N GLU A 343 -6.04 -57.88 18.46
CA GLU A 343 -7.16 -57.84 19.41
C GLU A 343 -8.28 -58.83 19.05
N TYR A 344 -8.44 -59.14 17.77
CA TYR A 344 -9.52 -59.96 17.24
C TYR A 344 -8.97 -61.18 16.50
N THR A 345 -8.31 -62.07 17.25
CA THR A 345 -7.72 -63.32 16.73
C THR A 345 -8.71 -64.49 16.69
N GLU A 346 -9.83 -64.42 17.42
CA GLU A 346 -10.87 -65.45 17.52
C GLU A 346 -12.19 -64.90 16.99
N GLY A 347 -12.40 -65.02 15.68
CA GLY A 347 -13.49 -64.36 14.98
C GLY A 347 -14.88 -64.81 15.43
N LEU A 348 -15.65 -63.90 16.04
CA LEU A 348 -17.12 -63.80 16.06
C LEU A 348 -17.50 -62.61 16.96
N GLU A 349 -17.94 -61.47 16.38
CA GLU A 349 -18.78 -60.38 16.95
C GLU A 349 -18.69 -59.00 16.26
N PHE A 350 -17.71 -58.70 15.38
CA PHE A 350 -17.60 -57.34 14.79
C PHE A 350 -18.84 -56.88 13.99
N GLN A 351 -19.67 -57.81 13.50
CA GLN A 351 -20.94 -57.50 12.83
C GLN A 351 -22.02 -56.97 13.79
N LYS A 352 -22.02 -57.35 15.07
CA LYS A 352 -23.04 -56.91 16.05
C LYS A 352 -22.81 -55.48 16.54
N ASP A 353 -21.57 -54.99 16.48
CA ASP A 353 -21.13 -53.74 17.11
C ASP A 353 -21.09 -52.53 16.16
N LEU A 354 -21.11 -52.73 14.84
CA LEU A 354 -20.96 -51.65 13.84
C LEU A 354 -22.21 -50.75 13.70
N GLY A 355 -23.38 -51.22 14.15
CA GLY A 355 -24.67 -50.58 13.87
C GLY A 355 -25.19 -50.84 12.45
N LYS A 356 -26.52 -50.94 12.31
CA LYS A 356 -27.18 -51.38 11.06
C LYS A 356 -26.93 -50.46 9.85
N GLU A 357 -26.82 -49.16 10.06
CA GLU A 357 -26.61 -48.21 8.95
C GLU A 357 -25.21 -48.35 8.33
N MET A 358 -24.18 -48.44 9.18
CA MET A 358 -22.80 -48.64 8.73
C MET A 358 -22.60 -50.02 8.11
N GLU A 359 -23.24 -51.06 8.67
CA GLU A 359 -23.25 -52.40 8.09
C GLU A 359 -23.82 -52.40 6.67
N ASN A 360 -24.99 -51.77 6.47
CA ASN A 360 -25.63 -51.67 5.16
C ASN A 360 -24.76 -50.93 4.15
N ASP A 361 -24.16 -49.81 4.53
CA ASP A 361 -23.28 -49.04 3.65
C ASP A 361 -21.98 -49.79 3.32
N TYR A 362 -21.34 -50.43 4.29
CA TYR A 362 -20.17 -51.27 4.05
C TYR A 362 -20.48 -52.42 3.08
N GLN A 363 -21.58 -53.15 3.32
CA GLN A 363 -22.00 -54.25 2.46
C GLN A 363 -22.31 -53.76 1.04
N PHE A 364 -22.98 -52.61 0.91
CA PHE A 364 -23.24 -51.98 -0.38
C PHE A 364 -21.97 -51.63 -1.16
N LEU A 365 -20.94 -51.10 -0.48
CA LEU A 365 -19.64 -50.82 -1.11
C LEU A 365 -18.96 -52.10 -1.61
N TRP A 366 -18.87 -53.14 -0.78
CA TRP A 366 -18.24 -54.40 -1.17
C TRP A 366 -18.99 -55.12 -2.28
N ASP A 367 -20.33 -55.19 -2.20
CA ASP A 367 -21.15 -55.82 -3.23
C ASP A 367 -20.96 -55.13 -4.58
N THR A 368 -20.75 -53.82 -4.58
CA THR A 368 -20.46 -53.05 -5.79
C THR A 368 -19.05 -53.38 -6.32
N VAL A 369 -18.04 -53.47 -5.45
CA VAL A 369 -16.69 -53.93 -5.83
C VAL A 369 -16.75 -55.33 -6.45
N ALA A 370 -17.45 -56.27 -5.83
CA ALA A 370 -17.61 -57.64 -6.31
C ALA A 370 -18.31 -57.67 -7.68
N LYS A 371 -19.36 -56.87 -7.88
CA LYS A 371 -20.06 -56.72 -9.18
C LYS A 371 -19.16 -56.16 -10.28
N LEU A 372 -18.23 -55.25 -9.97
CA LEU A 372 -17.28 -54.70 -10.95
C LEU A 372 -16.15 -55.69 -11.29
N CYS A 373 -15.85 -56.65 -10.42
CA CYS A 373 -14.77 -57.63 -10.59
C CYS A 373 -15.14 -58.89 -11.40
N VAL A 374 -16.37 -59.01 -11.96
CA VAL A 374 -17.05 -60.08 -12.75
C VAL A 374 -16.27 -61.37 -13.13
N LYS A 375 -14.99 -61.29 -13.51
CA LYS A 375 -14.13 -62.43 -13.89
C LYS A 375 -13.56 -63.21 -12.69
N TYR A 376 -13.56 -62.64 -11.49
CA TYR A 376 -12.98 -63.24 -10.29
C TYR A 376 -13.97 -63.13 -9.12
N SER A 377 -14.15 -64.22 -8.37
CA SER A 377 -14.99 -64.24 -7.16
C SER A 377 -14.11 -64.09 -5.92
N PHE A 378 -14.29 -63.00 -5.17
CA PHE A 378 -13.57 -62.69 -3.93
C PHE A 378 -14.44 -62.86 -2.68
N GLY A 379 -15.50 -63.66 -2.77
CA GLY A 379 -16.41 -63.99 -1.66
C GLY A 379 -17.22 -62.82 -1.09
N ASP A 380 -17.99 -63.12 -0.04
CA ASP A 380 -18.93 -62.18 0.60
C ASP A 380 -18.23 -61.07 1.42
N ALA A 381 -18.98 -60.02 1.77
CA ALA A 381 -18.50 -58.86 2.55
C ALA A 381 -18.03 -59.23 3.96
N PHE A 382 -18.54 -60.34 4.52
CA PHE A 382 -18.14 -60.89 5.80
C PHE A 382 -17.58 -62.32 5.65
N PRO A 383 -16.64 -62.73 6.52
CA PRO A 383 -15.92 -61.90 7.48
C PRO A 383 -14.99 -60.90 6.77
N ILE A 384 -14.75 -59.73 7.39
CA ILE A 384 -13.91 -58.65 6.83
C ILE A 384 -12.49 -59.15 6.50
N ARG A 385 -11.96 -60.04 7.35
CA ARG A 385 -10.69 -60.74 7.14
C ARG A 385 -10.90 -62.25 7.15
N LYS A 386 -10.41 -62.95 6.11
CA LYS A 386 -10.46 -64.42 5.99
C LYS A 386 -9.09 -65.08 6.16
N THR A 387 -8.01 -64.32 5.94
CA THR A 387 -6.64 -64.82 5.92
C THR A 387 -5.84 -64.39 7.14
N SER A 388 -4.81 -65.15 7.50
CA SER A 388 -3.93 -64.90 8.66
C SER A 388 -2.63 -64.16 8.32
N GLN A 389 -2.53 -63.60 7.12
CA GLN A 389 -1.33 -62.90 6.64
C GLN A 389 -1.16 -61.57 7.39
N LEU A 390 0.02 -61.32 7.97
CA LEU A 390 0.31 -60.05 8.64
C LEU A 390 0.55 -58.95 7.60
N PHE A 391 -0.13 -57.82 7.76
CA PHE A 391 -0.01 -56.63 6.93
C PHE A 391 0.93 -55.59 7.55
N LEU A 392 1.13 -55.60 8.87
CA LEU A 392 1.99 -54.65 9.60
C LEU A 392 3.32 -55.27 10.03
N GLU A 393 4.40 -54.47 10.05
CA GLU A 393 5.68 -54.86 10.64
C GLU A 393 5.58 -54.87 12.18
N LYS A 394 6.05 -55.94 12.83
CA LYS A 394 6.05 -56.07 14.30
C LYS A 394 7.17 -55.21 14.92
N GLU A 395 6.95 -53.92 15.09
CA GLU A 395 7.78 -53.12 16.01
C GLU A 395 7.19 -53.17 17.43
N GLN A 396 8.08 -53.19 18.44
CA GLN A 396 7.69 -53.16 19.85
C GLN A 396 6.86 -51.90 20.12
N THR A 397 5.56 -52.09 20.32
CA THR A 397 4.66 -51.06 20.81
C THR A 397 5.15 -50.60 22.18
N LEU A 398 5.78 -49.43 22.25
CA LEU A 398 5.85 -48.66 23.49
C LEU A 398 4.44 -48.18 23.80
N PHE A 399 3.64 -49.06 24.40
CA PHE A 399 2.39 -48.71 25.04
C PHE A 399 2.67 -47.71 26.17
N ARG A 400 2.65 -46.41 25.86
CA ARG A 400 2.14 -45.44 26.83
C ARG A 400 0.63 -45.49 26.73
N VAL A 401 0.04 -46.48 27.40
CA VAL A 401 -1.33 -46.33 27.89
C VAL A 401 -1.27 -45.13 28.83
N TYR A 402 -1.64 -43.95 28.36
CA TYR A 402 -2.12 -42.93 29.28
C TYR A 402 -3.41 -43.52 29.86
N LYS A 403 -3.25 -44.19 31.01
CA LYS A 403 -4.34 -44.55 31.92
C LYS A 403 -4.72 -43.33 32.76
N GLU A 404 -4.64 -42.15 32.16
CA GLU A 404 -5.25 -40.96 32.72
C GLU A 404 -6.58 -40.86 31.97
N GLU A 405 -7.66 -41.25 32.65
CA GLU A 405 -8.95 -40.62 32.35
C GLU A 405 -8.66 -39.12 32.26
N ILE A 406 -9.00 -38.49 31.13
CA ILE A 406 -8.97 -37.03 31.04
C ILE A 406 -9.77 -36.58 32.27
N PRO A 407 -9.14 -35.92 33.27
CA PRO A 407 -9.89 -35.46 34.41
C PRO A 407 -11.01 -34.62 33.86
N ASN A 408 -12.22 -34.84 34.36
CA ASN A 408 -13.41 -34.12 33.91
C ASN A 408 -13.24 -32.65 34.33
N ILE A 409 -12.46 -31.89 33.55
CA ILE A 409 -12.19 -30.48 33.73
C ILE A 409 -13.47 -29.79 33.28
N GLY A 410 -14.48 -29.81 34.14
CA GLY A 410 -15.62 -28.93 34.00
C GLY A 410 -15.10 -27.49 33.91
N LEU A 411 -15.63 -26.73 32.97
CA LEU A 411 -15.30 -25.31 32.84
C LEU A 411 -15.64 -24.59 34.16
N ILE A 412 -14.80 -23.63 34.55
CA ILE A 412 -14.98 -22.84 35.76
C ILE A 412 -16.27 -22.02 35.58
N PRO A 413 -17.29 -22.16 36.46
CA PRO A 413 -18.48 -21.35 36.37
C PRO A 413 -18.14 -19.89 36.70
N VAL A 414 -18.23 -19.01 35.70
CA VAL A 414 -18.08 -17.57 35.86
C VAL A 414 -19.45 -17.00 36.26
N LYS A 415 -19.56 -16.46 37.48
CA LYS A 415 -20.74 -15.70 37.89
C LYS A 415 -20.55 -14.24 37.52
N SER A 416 -21.30 -13.78 36.53
CA SER A 416 -21.36 -12.39 36.10
C SER A 416 -22.83 -12.05 35.89
N GLU A 417 -23.33 -10.96 36.48
CA GLU A 417 -24.72 -10.51 36.33
C GLU A 417 -25.09 -10.37 34.85
N LEU A 418 -24.16 -9.86 34.03
CA LEU A 418 -24.37 -9.67 32.59
C LEU A 418 -24.43 -10.99 31.81
N VAL A 419 -23.77 -12.05 32.28
CA VAL A 419 -23.84 -13.37 31.64
C VAL A 419 -25.08 -14.13 32.11
N GLU A 420 -25.46 -13.99 33.38
CA GLU A 420 -26.70 -14.57 33.91
C GLU A 420 -27.94 -13.94 33.27
N ASP A 421 -27.94 -12.62 33.04
CA ASP A 421 -29.06 -11.89 32.42
C ASP A 421 -29.29 -12.27 30.95
N TYR A 422 -28.24 -12.64 30.21
CA TYR A 422 -28.33 -12.88 28.76
C TYR A 422 -28.21 -14.36 28.36
N ALA A 423 -27.52 -15.19 29.16
CA ALA A 423 -27.24 -16.58 28.82
C ALA A 423 -27.46 -17.56 30.00
N GLY A 424 -28.01 -17.08 31.13
CA GLY A 424 -28.20 -17.88 32.34
C GLY A 424 -29.10 -19.11 32.16
N ASP A 425 -30.05 -19.06 31.23
CA ASP A 425 -30.94 -20.19 30.94
C ASP A 425 -30.24 -21.27 30.12
N VAL A 426 -29.40 -20.89 29.15
CA VAL A 426 -28.56 -21.81 28.36
C VAL A 426 -27.50 -22.48 29.23
N LEU A 427 -26.96 -21.77 30.23
CA LEU A 427 -25.98 -22.30 31.18
C LEU A 427 -26.57 -23.33 32.14
N LYS A 428 -27.87 -23.26 32.46
CA LYS A 428 -28.55 -24.24 33.32
C LYS A 428 -28.74 -25.59 32.63
N ASP A 429 -28.83 -25.59 31.30
CA ASP A 429 -29.06 -26.78 30.47
C ASP A 429 -27.75 -27.50 30.05
N LEU A 430 -26.58 -27.02 30.48
CA LEU A 430 -25.27 -27.59 30.17
C LEU A 430 -24.67 -28.35 31.38
N PRO A 431 -24.95 -29.67 31.54
CA PRO A 431 -24.53 -30.44 32.72
C PRO A 431 -23.02 -30.63 32.88
N VAL A 432 -22.21 -30.34 31.85
CA VAL A 432 -20.73 -30.44 31.84
C VAL A 432 -20.05 -29.35 32.70
N LEU A 433 -20.76 -28.30 33.12
CA LEU A 433 -20.20 -27.16 33.85
C LEU A 433 -20.02 -27.38 35.36
N LYS A 434 -20.43 -28.53 35.91
CA LYS A 434 -20.25 -28.85 37.34
C LYS A 434 -18.98 -29.67 37.56
N SER A 435 -17.87 -29.00 37.82
CA SER A 435 -16.64 -29.66 38.31
C SER A 435 -16.73 -29.97 39.80
N ASN A 436 -16.39 -31.20 40.20
CA ASN A 436 -16.33 -31.65 41.59
C ASN A 436 -14.88 -31.62 42.15
N ASP A 437 -13.96 -30.91 41.50
CA ASP A 437 -12.53 -30.88 41.86
C ASP A 437 -12.27 -30.05 43.14
N PRO A 438 -11.59 -30.60 44.18
CA PRO A 438 -11.21 -29.88 45.40
C PRO A 438 -10.34 -28.62 45.17
N ALA A 439 -9.59 -28.54 44.07
CA ALA A 439 -8.81 -27.36 43.70
C ALA A 439 -9.71 -26.16 43.35
N VAL A 440 -10.91 -26.41 42.80
CA VAL A 440 -11.90 -25.38 42.47
C VAL A 440 -12.54 -24.78 43.73
N THR A 441 -12.68 -25.58 44.80
CA THR A 441 -13.10 -25.10 46.13
C THR A 441 -12.04 -24.24 46.82
N SER A 442 -10.78 -24.34 46.41
CA SER A 442 -9.69 -23.49 46.90
C SER A 442 -9.62 -22.13 46.18
N LEU A 443 -9.97 -22.07 44.89
CA LEU A 443 -10.00 -20.85 44.08
C LEU A 443 -11.20 -19.94 44.40
N THR A 444 -12.30 -20.51 44.87
CA THR A 444 -13.46 -19.75 45.41
C THR A 444 -13.14 -19.05 46.74
N LYS A 445 -12.04 -19.43 47.43
CA LYS A 445 -11.50 -18.69 48.58
C LYS A 445 -10.54 -17.59 48.11
N HIS A 446 -11.16 -16.52 47.59
CA HIS A 446 -10.66 -15.15 47.46
C HIS A 446 -9.22 -14.92 46.95
N ARG A 447 -9.12 -14.67 45.64
CA ARG A 447 -8.28 -13.61 45.09
C ARG A 447 -9.06 -12.89 44.00
N GLU A 448 -9.38 -11.61 44.20
CA GLU A 448 -9.93 -10.78 43.13
C GLU A 448 -8.95 -10.76 41.95
N PHE A 449 -9.47 -11.03 40.76
CA PHE A 449 -8.71 -10.95 39.52
C PHE A 449 -8.22 -9.50 39.34
N ASN A 450 -6.90 -9.31 39.29
CA ASN A 450 -6.30 -8.00 39.08
C ASN A 450 -5.85 -7.91 37.62
N GLU A 451 -6.63 -7.20 36.80
CA GLU A 451 -6.42 -6.99 35.36
C GLU A 451 -5.05 -6.40 34.98
N LEU A 452 -4.24 -5.98 35.94
CA LEU A 452 -2.92 -5.40 35.70
C LEU A 452 -1.76 -6.39 35.83
N HIS A 453 -2.00 -7.62 36.31
CA HIS A 453 -0.96 -8.61 36.63
C HIS A 453 -1.24 -9.97 35.97
N HIS A 454 -0.18 -10.71 35.66
CA HIS A 454 -0.32 -12.08 35.15
C HIS A 454 -1.07 -12.94 36.17
N TRP A 455 -2.06 -13.72 35.73
CA TRP A 455 -2.88 -14.54 36.62
C TRP A 455 -2.07 -15.53 37.48
N HIS A 456 -0.90 -15.96 37.00
CA HIS A 456 0.01 -16.88 37.67
C HIS A 456 1.22 -16.18 38.33
N SER A 457 1.36 -14.85 38.27
CA SER A 457 2.47 -14.14 38.93
C SER A 457 2.14 -12.70 39.30
N THR A 458 2.75 -12.17 40.35
CA THR A 458 2.64 -10.73 40.69
C THR A 458 3.40 -9.83 39.71
N ARG A 459 3.78 -10.35 38.53
CA ARG A 459 4.41 -9.58 37.45
C ARG A 459 3.31 -8.84 36.70
N LEU A 460 3.50 -7.54 36.47
CA LEU A 460 2.58 -6.76 35.65
C LEU A 460 2.49 -7.32 34.23
N LEU A 461 1.28 -7.32 33.67
CA LEU A 461 1.07 -7.60 32.25
C LEU A 461 1.87 -6.56 31.43
N THR A 462 2.67 -7.05 30.48
CA THR A 462 3.52 -6.19 29.64
C THR A 462 2.74 -5.85 28.37
N GLU A 463 2.29 -4.59 28.24
CA GLU A 463 1.57 -4.08 27.08
C GLU A 463 2.53 -3.85 25.89
N GLU A 464 2.00 -3.75 24.67
CA GLU A 464 2.83 -3.52 23.47
C GLU A 464 3.69 -2.27 23.57
N TYR A 465 3.16 -1.18 24.15
CA TYR A 465 3.93 0.02 24.45
C TYR A 465 5.19 -0.29 25.26
N ASP A 466 5.08 -1.12 26.29
CA ASP A 466 6.17 -1.45 27.24
C ASP A 466 7.26 -2.32 26.60
N ARG A 467 6.90 -3.16 25.61
CA ARG A 467 7.82 -4.06 24.89
C ARG A 467 8.76 -3.33 23.93
N VAL A 468 8.39 -2.13 23.46
CA VAL A 468 9.22 -1.34 22.54
C VAL A 468 10.46 -0.81 23.26
N ARG A 469 11.62 -0.88 22.61
CA ARG A 469 12.89 -0.43 23.19
C ARG A 469 12.85 1.07 23.51
N CYS A 470 13.12 1.44 24.76
CA CYS A 470 13.31 2.84 25.16
C CYS A 470 14.77 3.24 24.95
N ASN A 471 15.04 4.17 24.04
CA ASN A 471 16.41 4.60 23.75
C ASN A 471 16.87 5.77 24.64
N ALA A 472 15.93 6.54 25.19
CA ALA A 472 16.20 7.66 26.08
C ALA A 472 15.00 7.97 26.98
N ASP A 473 15.28 8.20 28.27
CA ASP A 473 14.33 8.74 29.25
C ASP A 473 14.94 9.99 29.90
N ALA A 474 14.28 11.14 29.74
CA ALA A 474 14.66 12.42 30.31
C ALA A 474 14.74 12.39 31.84
N LYS A 475 14.11 11.41 32.51
CA LYS A 475 14.22 11.18 33.95
C LYS A 475 15.47 10.42 34.36
N SER A 476 16.26 9.90 33.41
CA SER A 476 17.51 9.21 33.73
C SER A 476 18.48 10.11 34.49
N LYS A 477 19.05 9.57 35.56
CA LYS A 477 20.10 10.21 36.36
C LYS A 477 21.50 9.81 35.90
N ASP A 478 21.64 8.90 34.94
CA ASP A 478 22.94 8.45 34.44
C ASP A 478 23.64 9.55 33.61
N PRO A 479 24.87 9.97 33.95
CA PRO A 479 25.60 10.99 33.19
C PRO A 479 25.88 10.61 31.73
N LYS A 480 26.07 9.32 31.41
CA LYS A 480 26.36 8.89 30.03
C LYS A 480 25.11 9.00 29.15
N GLU A 481 23.97 8.52 29.63
CA GLU A 481 22.68 8.67 28.94
C GLU A 481 22.31 10.14 28.73
N ARG A 482 22.47 11.00 29.74
CA ARG A 482 22.24 12.46 29.60
C ARG A 482 23.09 13.09 28.50
N LYS A 483 24.37 12.68 28.40
CA LYS A 483 25.28 13.15 27.35
C LYS A 483 24.84 12.67 25.97
N GLN A 484 24.31 11.46 25.85
CA GLN A 484 23.76 10.95 24.59
C GLN A 484 22.49 11.71 24.18
N ILE A 485 21.58 11.99 25.11
CA ILE A 485 20.37 12.79 24.88
C ILE A 485 20.74 14.19 24.38
N GLN A 486 21.70 14.87 25.02
CA GLN A 486 22.16 16.20 24.60
C GLN A 486 22.78 16.19 23.20
N LYS A 487 23.58 15.16 22.86
CA LYS A 487 24.13 14.98 21.51
C LYS A 487 23.01 14.79 20.48
N LEU A 488 22.02 13.96 20.78
CA LEU A 488 20.88 13.72 19.90
C LEU A 488 20.07 15.00 19.64
N GLN A 489 19.78 15.77 20.69
CA GLN A 489 19.09 17.07 20.57
C GLN A 489 19.90 18.07 19.74
N THR A 490 21.22 18.09 19.89
CA THR A 490 22.11 18.96 19.11
C THR A 490 22.12 18.54 17.64
N PHE A 491 22.16 17.23 17.37
CA PHE A 491 22.03 16.70 16.02
C PHE A 491 20.68 17.04 15.39
N GLN A 492 19.57 16.88 16.12
CA GLN A 492 18.23 17.21 15.63
C GLN A 492 18.06 18.70 15.33
N ARG A 493 18.62 19.59 16.17
CA ARG A 493 18.67 21.03 15.88
C ARG A 493 19.47 21.35 14.62
N PHE A 494 20.66 20.74 14.49
CA PHE A 494 21.49 20.92 13.30
C PHE A 494 20.78 20.42 12.05
N TYR A 495 20.26 19.19 12.07
CA TYR A 495 19.52 18.61 10.95
C TYR A 495 18.31 19.47 10.58
N GLY A 496 17.50 19.89 11.55
CA GLY A 496 16.38 20.80 11.32
C GLY A 496 16.77 22.14 10.70
N SER A 497 17.90 22.71 11.09
CA SER A 497 18.41 23.97 10.49
C SER A 497 18.84 23.81 9.03
N THR A 498 19.12 22.58 8.57
CA THR A 498 19.38 22.31 7.14
C THR A 498 18.12 22.15 6.31
N LEU A 499 16.96 21.93 6.95
CA LEU A 499 15.67 21.74 6.29
C LEU A 499 14.91 23.06 6.06
N GLU A 500 15.05 24.03 6.97
CA GLU A 500 14.36 25.32 6.89
C GLU A 500 15.30 26.49 7.23
N ASP A 501 15.29 27.56 6.42
CA ASP A 501 15.93 28.86 6.72
C ASP A 501 15.07 29.68 7.73
N SER A 502 14.68 29.09 8.87
CA SER A 502 13.85 29.76 9.88
C SER A 502 14.63 30.09 11.16
N THR A 503 14.40 31.28 11.72
CA THR A 503 14.97 31.66 13.01
C THR A 503 14.20 30.96 14.14
N SER A 504 14.92 30.36 15.10
CA SER A 504 14.31 29.67 16.23
C SER A 504 13.41 30.61 17.04
N LYS A 505 12.14 30.24 17.24
CA LYS A 505 11.20 31.00 18.05
C LYS A 505 11.29 30.60 19.53
N LEU A 506 11.56 31.57 20.40
CA LEU A 506 11.46 31.39 21.85
C LEU A 506 9.98 31.45 22.26
N ILE A 507 9.46 30.33 22.76
CA ILE A 507 8.09 30.24 23.27
C ILE A 507 8.10 30.54 24.78
N VAL A 508 7.32 31.54 25.17
CA VAL A 508 7.04 31.90 26.56
C VAL A 508 5.57 31.63 26.82
N CYS A 509 5.25 30.96 27.93
CA CYS A 509 3.85 30.78 28.34
C CYS A 509 3.24 32.13 28.70
N GLN A 510 2.05 32.41 28.17
CA GLN A 510 1.32 33.61 28.56
C GLN A 510 0.72 33.37 29.96
N GLU A 511 1.20 34.11 30.96
CA GLU A 511 0.52 34.22 32.26
C GLU A 511 -0.65 35.21 32.15
N ASP A 512 -1.76 34.89 32.81
CA ASP A 512 -3.09 35.48 32.65
C ASP A 512 -3.12 37.02 32.70
N VAL A 513 -3.41 37.66 31.56
CA VAL A 513 -4.03 38.99 31.54
C VAL A 513 -5.52 38.78 31.32
N SER A 514 -6.31 38.95 32.39
CA SER A 514 -7.78 38.83 32.37
C SER A 514 -8.40 39.76 31.33
N TRP A 515 -8.83 39.22 30.19
CA TRP A 515 -9.72 39.92 29.28
C TRP A 515 -11.17 39.68 29.71
N ASN A 516 -11.77 40.69 30.36
CA ASN A 516 -13.20 40.75 30.61
C ASN A 516 -13.95 40.88 29.26
N ALA A 517 -14.33 39.74 28.68
CA ALA A 517 -15.22 39.69 27.53
C ALA A 517 -16.68 39.78 27.99
N ASN A 518 -17.16 41.00 28.22
CA ASN A 518 -18.58 41.35 28.19
C ASN A 518 -18.73 42.85 27.92
N ALA A 519 -18.57 43.24 26.65
CA ALA A 519 -19.09 44.50 26.14
C ALA A 519 -19.66 44.25 24.74
N PRO A 520 -20.91 44.66 24.46
CA PRO A 520 -21.55 44.39 23.18
C PRO A 520 -20.85 45.17 22.07
N VAL A 521 -20.68 44.51 20.92
CA VAL A 521 -20.18 45.09 19.67
C VAL A 521 -21.10 46.25 19.27
N LYS A 522 -20.70 47.48 19.61
CA LYS A 522 -21.30 48.69 19.06
C LYS A 522 -20.67 48.98 17.69
N LYS A 523 -21.55 49.20 16.71
CA LYS A 523 -21.27 49.67 15.35
C LYS A 523 -20.14 50.71 15.32
N ALA A 524 -19.20 50.53 14.40
CA ALA A 524 -18.06 51.42 14.19
C ALA A 524 -18.50 52.84 13.84
N GLN A 525 -18.52 53.73 14.84
CA GLN A 525 -18.35 55.16 14.65
C GLN A 525 -16.86 55.50 14.77
N LYS A 526 -16.31 56.19 13.77
CA LYS A 526 -14.93 56.71 13.72
C LYS A 526 -14.60 57.44 15.04
N LYS A 527 -13.75 56.85 15.88
CA LYS A 527 -13.13 57.53 17.03
C LYS A 527 -11.89 58.29 16.58
N HIS A 528 -11.75 59.54 17.02
CA HIS A 528 -10.53 60.33 16.87
C HIS A 528 -9.34 59.65 17.56
N LYS A 529 -8.21 59.50 16.84
CA LYS A 529 -6.94 58.94 17.33
C LYS A 529 -6.42 59.74 18.53
N SER A 530 -5.85 59.08 19.53
CA SER A 530 -5.27 59.74 20.71
C SER A 530 -3.98 60.49 20.37
N LYS A 531 -3.62 61.56 21.11
CA LYS A 531 -2.36 62.31 20.89
C LYS A 531 -1.11 61.42 20.98
N ALA A 532 -1.13 60.38 21.82
CA ALA A 532 -0.03 59.43 21.95
C ALA A 532 0.11 58.52 20.72
N GLU A 533 -1.00 58.07 20.13
CA GLU A 533 -0.98 57.32 18.86
C GLU A 533 -0.51 58.18 17.69
N ILE A 534 -0.90 59.46 17.65
CA ILE A 534 -0.43 60.39 16.61
C ILE A 534 1.09 60.59 16.73
N ILE A 535 1.63 60.75 17.94
CA ILE A 535 3.08 60.88 18.17
C ILE A 535 3.83 59.57 17.85
N ALA A 536 3.28 58.42 18.21
CA ALA A 536 3.87 57.11 17.88
C ALA A 536 3.86 56.85 16.36
N GLU A 537 2.77 57.21 15.67
CA GLU A 537 2.64 57.09 14.22
C GLU A 537 3.59 58.06 13.49
N GLU A 538 3.72 59.31 13.96
CA GLU A 538 4.65 60.31 13.45
C GLU A 538 6.13 59.87 13.64
N ASN A 539 6.48 59.36 14.82
CA ASN A 539 7.83 58.84 15.09
C ASN A 539 8.14 57.61 14.24
N SER A 540 7.18 56.70 14.07
CA SER A 540 7.31 55.54 13.18
C SER A 540 7.51 55.97 11.72
N ARG A 541 6.79 56.99 11.25
CA ARG A 541 6.98 57.58 9.91
C ARG A 541 8.37 58.19 9.73
N ARG A 542 8.86 58.94 10.72
CA ARG A 542 10.22 59.54 10.68
C ARG A 542 11.32 58.49 10.68
N LEU A 543 11.15 57.41 11.44
CA LEU A 543 12.10 56.29 11.47
C LEU A 543 12.14 55.58 10.12
N LYS A 544 10.97 55.29 9.53
CA LYS A 544 10.86 54.71 8.19
C LYS A 544 11.49 55.58 7.11
N ALA A 545 11.25 56.91 7.15
CA ALA A 545 11.85 57.83 6.18
C ALA A 545 13.39 57.90 6.30
N LYS A 546 13.93 57.84 7.53
CA LYS A 546 15.38 57.76 7.75
C LYS A 546 15.97 56.43 7.27
N GLU A 547 15.27 55.32 7.48
CA GLU A 547 15.69 54.01 6.95
C GLU A 547 15.64 53.98 5.42
N GLU A 548 14.60 54.54 4.81
CA GLU A 548 14.45 54.68 3.36
C GLU A 548 15.59 55.50 2.76
N GLN A 549 15.95 56.63 3.38
CA GLN A 549 17.06 57.45 2.92
C GLN A 549 18.41 56.70 2.97
N LYS A 550 18.66 55.93 4.04
CA LYS A 550 19.85 55.07 4.15
C LYS A 550 19.87 53.97 3.09
N GLU A 551 18.75 53.29 2.87
CA GLU A 551 18.62 52.26 1.83
C GLU A 551 18.81 52.86 0.42
N GLN A 552 18.32 54.07 0.17
CA GLN A 552 18.48 54.80 -1.09
C GLN A 552 19.96 55.13 -1.36
N GLU A 553 20.70 55.59 -0.35
CA GLU A 553 22.15 55.86 -0.44
C GLU A 553 22.95 54.58 -0.70
N GLN A 554 22.62 53.50 0.01
CA GLN A 554 23.21 52.18 -0.23
C GLN A 554 22.96 51.68 -1.65
N TRP A 555 21.74 51.87 -2.18
CA TRP A 555 21.42 51.50 -3.56
C TRP A 555 22.21 52.32 -4.57
N LYS A 556 22.29 53.65 -4.40
CA LYS A 556 23.09 54.52 -5.28
C LYS A 556 24.55 54.07 -5.38
N ALA A 557 25.16 53.64 -4.27
CA ALA A 557 26.52 53.10 -4.26
C ALA A 557 26.65 51.75 -5.01
N LEU A 558 25.62 50.93 -5.00
CA LEU A 558 25.61 49.58 -5.60
C LEU A 558 25.11 49.56 -7.06
N GLN A 559 24.49 50.64 -7.54
CA GLN A 559 23.80 50.70 -8.82
C GLN A 559 24.72 50.34 -10.00
N MET A 560 25.83 51.07 -10.19
CA MET A 560 26.74 50.85 -11.33
C MET A 560 27.37 49.44 -11.31
N ALA A 561 27.72 48.94 -10.12
CA ALA A 561 28.28 47.61 -9.96
C ALA A 561 27.28 46.51 -10.32
N THR A 562 25.99 46.76 -10.08
CA THR A 562 24.90 45.82 -10.41
C THR A 562 24.59 45.84 -11.90
N GLU A 563 24.51 47.01 -12.53
CA GLU A 563 24.34 47.15 -13.98
C GLU A 563 25.48 46.48 -14.75
N LYS A 564 26.73 46.66 -14.32
CA LYS A 564 27.90 46.03 -14.94
C LYS A 564 27.81 44.50 -14.92
N LYS A 565 27.38 43.93 -13.78
CA LYS A 565 27.25 42.46 -13.64
C LYS A 565 26.12 41.88 -14.49
N ILE A 566 25.00 42.59 -14.63
CA ILE A 566 23.91 42.17 -15.52
C ILE A 566 24.37 42.15 -16.98
N LYS A 567 25.22 43.11 -17.38
CA LYS A 567 25.80 43.14 -18.73
C LYS A 567 26.81 42.02 -18.98
N GLU A 568 27.67 41.71 -18.01
CA GLU A 568 28.67 40.64 -18.12
C GLU A 568 28.05 39.24 -18.17
N ASN A 569 27.10 38.95 -17.28
CA ASN A 569 26.38 37.69 -17.26
C ASN A 569 24.95 37.93 -16.73
N PRO A 570 23.92 37.91 -17.61
CA PRO A 570 22.55 38.25 -17.24
C PRO A 570 22.00 37.36 -16.12
N THR A 571 22.25 36.05 -16.18
CA THR A 571 21.74 35.07 -15.22
C THR A 571 22.36 35.26 -13.83
N VAL A 572 23.69 35.39 -13.76
CA VAL A 572 24.40 35.61 -12.48
C VAL A 572 24.09 37.00 -11.92
N GLY A 573 24.04 38.02 -12.77
CA GLY A 573 23.68 39.38 -12.41
C GLY A 573 22.27 39.48 -11.82
N ILE A 574 21.31 38.82 -12.45
CA ILE A 574 19.91 38.76 -11.99
C ILE A 574 19.78 38.01 -10.66
N ASN A 575 20.44 36.86 -10.49
CA ASN A 575 20.40 36.11 -9.22
C ASN A 575 20.98 36.94 -8.05
N LYS A 576 22.04 37.71 -8.32
CA LYS A 576 22.61 38.62 -7.33
C LYS A 576 21.67 39.79 -7.02
N LEU A 577 20.99 40.33 -8.04
CA LEU A 577 19.98 41.36 -7.87
C LEU A 577 18.78 40.87 -7.04
N GLU A 578 18.32 39.63 -7.23
CA GLU A 578 17.27 39.03 -6.41
C GLU A 578 17.69 38.87 -4.94
N LYS A 579 18.95 38.48 -4.68
CA LYS A 579 19.50 38.48 -3.30
C LYS A 579 19.55 39.89 -2.70
N LEU A 580 19.91 40.90 -3.49
CA LEU A 580 19.89 42.31 -3.05
C LEU A 580 18.46 42.77 -2.72
N LEU A 581 17.47 42.47 -3.57
CA LEU A 581 16.06 42.81 -3.33
C LEU A 581 15.49 42.21 -2.03
N LYS A 582 15.99 41.05 -1.59
CA LYS A 582 15.64 40.47 -0.28
C LYS A 582 16.23 41.24 0.91
N THR A 583 17.32 41.98 0.71
CA THR A 583 18.03 42.73 1.76
C THR A 583 17.33 44.04 2.09
N PHE A 584 16.81 44.73 1.07
CA PHE A 584 16.09 46.00 1.23
C PHE A 584 14.65 45.77 1.73
N LYS A 585 14.14 46.68 2.56
CA LYS A 585 12.77 46.62 3.08
C LYS A 585 11.81 47.59 2.38
N ASN A 586 12.26 48.79 1.98
CA ASN A 586 11.36 49.81 1.41
C ASN A 586 10.92 49.52 -0.03
N LYS A 587 9.64 49.81 -0.32
CA LYS A 587 9.00 49.57 -1.64
C LYS A 587 9.56 50.51 -2.72
N SER A 588 9.87 51.77 -2.40
CA SER A 588 10.42 52.77 -3.34
C SER A 588 11.84 52.43 -3.82
N VAL A 589 12.71 51.99 -2.90
CA VAL A 589 14.09 51.56 -3.20
C VAL A 589 14.05 50.34 -4.12
N LYS A 590 13.21 49.35 -3.82
CA LYS A 590 13.02 48.17 -4.68
C LYS A 590 12.49 48.53 -6.06
N PHE A 591 11.57 49.48 -6.17
CA PHE A 591 11.09 49.99 -7.44
C PHE A 591 12.22 50.61 -8.29
N SER A 592 13.08 51.44 -7.67
CA SER A 592 14.25 52.01 -8.36
C SER A 592 15.21 50.92 -8.84
N ILE A 593 15.46 49.89 -8.04
CA ILE A 593 16.29 48.73 -8.41
C ILE A 593 15.72 48.03 -9.64
N GLU A 594 14.41 47.74 -9.64
CA GLU A 594 13.73 47.06 -10.75
C GLU A 594 13.73 47.88 -12.04
N MET A 595 13.54 49.21 -11.96
CA MET A 595 13.59 50.11 -13.12
C MET A 595 14.98 50.18 -13.75
N THR A 596 16.03 50.22 -12.93
CA THR A 596 17.42 50.17 -13.42
C THR A 596 17.73 48.81 -14.04
N ALA A 597 17.30 47.72 -13.40
CA ALA A 597 17.46 46.36 -13.92
C ALA A 597 16.78 46.19 -15.28
N LEU A 598 15.56 46.71 -15.44
CA LEU A 598 14.83 46.69 -16.71
C LEU A 598 15.64 47.37 -17.84
N SER A 599 16.20 48.56 -17.57
CA SER A 599 17.04 49.27 -18.55
C SER A 599 18.31 48.49 -18.89
N ALA A 600 18.95 47.83 -17.91
CA ALA A 600 20.12 46.99 -18.14
C ALA A 600 19.79 45.75 -18.98
N CYS A 601 18.72 45.02 -18.64
CA CYS A 601 18.24 43.85 -19.40
C CYS A 601 17.92 44.21 -20.86
N LEU A 602 17.30 45.37 -21.11
CA LEU A 602 17.00 45.79 -22.48
C LEU A 602 18.27 46.10 -23.29
N GLN A 603 19.31 46.67 -22.67
CA GLN A 603 20.58 46.89 -23.37
C GLN A 603 21.23 45.57 -23.76
N VAL A 604 21.24 44.59 -22.86
CA VAL A 604 21.69 43.22 -23.15
C VAL A 604 20.92 42.61 -24.32
N TRP A 605 19.60 42.76 -24.37
CA TRP A 605 18.80 42.30 -25.51
C TRP A 605 19.20 42.99 -26.82
N LYS A 606 19.39 44.32 -26.80
CA LYS A 606 19.80 45.08 -27.99
C LYS A 606 21.19 44.68 -28.50
N GLU A 607 22.15 44.47 -27.61
CA GLU A 607 23.50 44.00 -27.95
C GLU A 607 23.44 42.61 -28.57
N HIS A 608 22.71 41.68 -27.95
CA HIS A 608 22.50 40.33 -28.48
C HIS A 608 21.84 40.31 -29.87
N CYS A 609 20.82 41.15 -30.10
CA CYS A 609 20.20 41.29 -31.42
C CYS A 609 21.16 41.87 -32.47
N LYS A 610 22.12 42.74 -32.07
CA LYS A 610 23.13 43.28 -32.99
C LYS A 610 24.18 42.22 -33.36
N GLU A 611 24.56 41.37 -32.42
CA GLU A 611 25.58 40.32 -32.61
C GLU A 611 25.06 39.13 -33.44
N GLN A 612 23.83 38.68 -33.22
CA GLN A 612 23.27 37.47 -33.88
C GLN A 612 22.82 37.70 -35.34
N GLY A 613 22.53 38.93 -35.75
CA GLY A 613 22.06 39.22 -37.11
C GLY A 613 20.76 38.47 -37.47
N LYS A 614 20.83 37.57 -38.47
CA LYS A 614 19.71 36.70 -38.94
C LYS A 614 19.67 35.30 -38.30
N LYS A 615 20.58 34.97 -37.37
CA LYS A 615 20.56 33.68 -36.66
C LYS A 615 19.45 33.65 -35.60
N SER A 616 19.12 32.45 -35.09
CA SER A 616 18.08 32.28 -34.07
C SER A 616 18.41 33.08 -32.82
N LYS A 617 17.52 34.01 -32.45
CA LYS A 617 17.68 34.87 -31.29
C LYS A 617 17.45 34.06 -30.01
N ASP A 618 18.41 34.05 -29.10
CA ASP A 618 18.21 33.57 -27.72
C ASP A 618 17.16 34.42 -26.96
N LEU A 619 15.93 33.91 -26.91
CA LEU A 619 14.78 34.58 -26.31
C LEU A 619 14.84 34.67 -24.78
N SER A 620 15.75 33.94 -24.10
CA SER A 620 15.89 34.02 -22.64
C SER A 620 16.25 35.42 -22.15
N LYS A 621 17.00 36.18 -22.95
CA LYS A 621 17.35 37.59 -22.67
C LYS A 621 16.13 38.51 -22.75
N ALA A 622 15.24 38.28 -23.73
CA ALA A 622 13.98 39.01 -23.84
C ALA A 622 13.00 38.67 -22.70
N VAL A 623 12.99 37.41 -22.24
CA VAL A 623 12.20 36.97 -21.08
C VAL A 623 12.54 37.80 -19.84
N HIS A 624 13.82 38.11 -19.62
CA HIS A 624 14.23 38.96 -18.50
C HIS A 624 13.71 40.41 -18.59
N VAL A 625 13.56 40.96 -19.81
CA VAL A 625 12.94 42.28 -20.00
C VAL A 625 11.46 42.19 -19.63
N MET A 626 10.74 41.24 -20.22
CA MET A 626 9.29 41.10 -20.01
C MET A 626 8.94 40.75 -18.56
N ARG A 627 9.74 39.90 -17.89
CA ARG A 627 9.60 39.59 -16.46
C ARG A 627 9.66 40.84 -15.59
N ARG A 628 10.55 41.77 -15.89
CA ARG A 628 10.70 43.03 -15.12
C ARG A 628 9.52 43.96 -15.37
N ILE A 629 9.01 44.01 -16.61
CA ILE A 629 7.77 44.71 -16.95
C ILE A 629 6.59 44.15 -16.12
N HIS A 630 6.44 42.83 -16.04
CA HIS A 630 5.40 42.19 -15.21
C HIS A 630 5.51 42.60 -13.74
N ILE A 631 6.72 42.53 -13.16
CA ILE A 631 6.96 42.89 -11.76
C ILE A 631 6.60 44.35 -11.48
N LEU A 632 6.98 45.27 -12.38
CA LEU A 632 6.69 46.70 -12.24
C LEU A 632 5.19 46.98 -12.30
N LEU A 633 4.48 46.39 -13.27
CA LEU A 633 3.04 46.59 -13.45
C LEU A 633 2.20 46.01 -12.30
N GLU A 634 2.59 44.86 -11.74
CA GLU A 634 1.80 44.20 -10.68
C GLU A 634 2.21 44.61 -9.26
N LYS A 635 3.51 44.60 -8.92
CA LYS A 635 3.95 44.85 -7.54
C LYS A 635 4.08 46.34 -7.21
N TYR A 636 4.28 47.18 -8.23
CA TYR A 636 4.59 48.61 -8.06
C TYR A 636 3.65 49.53 -8.82
N GLN A 637 2.42 49.07 -9.11
CA GLN A 637 1.40 49.87 -9.79
C GLN A 637 1.19 51.24 -9.14
N ASP A 638 1.20 51.29 -7.80
CA ASP A 638 1.03 52.53 -7.02
C ASP A 638 2.14 53.58 -7.21
N LEU A 639 3.30 53.20 -7.77
CA LEU A 639 4.48 54.04 -7.96
C LEU A 639 4.77 54.35 -9.45
N LEU A 640 3.95 53.84 -10.36
CA LEU A 640 4.10 54.08 -11.79
C LEU A 640 3.47 55.43 -12.18
N GLU A 641 4.33 56.36 -12.61
CA GLU A 641 3.93 57.66 -13.16
C GLU A 641 3.96 57.62 -14.70
N GLU A 642 3.34 58.61 -15.35
CA GLU A 642 3.34 58.82 -16.80
C GLU A 642 4.71 58.58 -17.51
N PRO A 643 5.84 59.17 -17.06
CA PRO A 643 7.14 58.94 -17.70
C PRO A 643 7.60 57.47 -17.61
N HIS A 644 7.20 56.75 -16.55
CA HIS A 644 7.51 55.32 -16.41
C HIS A 644 6.67 54.50 -17.38
N LEU A 645 5.37 54.79 -17.51
CA LEU A 645 4.47 54.13 -18.47
C LEU A 645 4.94 54.34 -19.91
N GLN A 646 5.30 55.57 -20.30
CA GLN A 646 5.87 55.86 -21.62
C GLN A 646 7.14 55.06 -21.91
N LYS A 647 8.00 54.88 -20.90
CA LYS A 647 9.23 54.08 -21.01
C LYS A 647 8.90 52.59 -21.21
N LEU A 648 7.90 52.05 -20.50
CA LEU A 648 7.43 50.67 -20.67
C LEU A 648 6.81 50.45 -22.06
N THR A 649 5.94 51.36 -22.53
CA THR A 649 5.34 51.33 -23.88
C THR A 649 6.41 51.32 -24.95
N LYS A 650 7.44 52.18 -24.83
CA LYS A 650 8.59 52.18 -25.75
C LYS A 650 9.33 50.85 -25.76
N TYR A 651 9.47 50.19 -24.62
CA TYR A 651 10.18 48.92 -24.52
C TYR A 651 9.36 47.77 -25.12
N LEU A 652 8.04 47.75 -24.94
CA LEU A 652 7.13 46.80 -25.59
C LEU A 652 7.14 46.94 -27.12
N LYS A 653 7.10 48.17 -27.65
CA LYS A 653 7.26 48.44 -29.09
C LYS A 653 8.61 47.94 -29.63
N LEU A 654 9.69 48.11 -28.87
CA LEU A 654 11.02 47.60 -29.26
C LEU A 654 11.06 46.07 -29.38
N LEU A 655 10.34 45.36 -28.50
CA LEU A 655 10.19 43.90 -28.56
C LEU A 655 9.25 43.43 -29.68
N GLY A 656 8.52 44.33 -30.35
CA GLY A 656 7.55 44.00 -31.40
C GLY A 656 6.14 43.70 -30.88
N PHE A 657 5.84 43.98 -29.61
CA PHE A 657 4.53 43.76 -29.01
C PHE A 657 3.67 45.03 -29.08
N GLU A 658 3.31 45.45 -30.29
CA GLU A 658 2.56 46.69 -30.51
C GLU A 658 1.19 46.67 -29.84
N ASN A 659 0.44 45.57 -29.98
CA ASN A 659 -0.88 45.40 -29.35
C ASN A 659 -0.83 45.63 -27.83
N LEU A 660 0.21 45.12 -27.16
CA LEU A 660 0.43 45.33 -25.73
C LEU A 660 0.83 46.78 -25.40
N ALA A 661 1.65 47.39 -26.25
CA ALA A 661 2.05 48.79 -26.09
C ALA A 661 0.85 49.73 -26.18
N HIS A 662 -0.06 49.49 -27.12
CA HIS A 662 -1.32 50.25 -27.28
C HIS A 662 -2.26 50.06 -26.09
N SER A 663 -2.39 48.82 -25.60
CA SER A 663 -3.16 48.50 -24.39
C SER A 663 -2.65 49.28 -23.16
N LEU A 664 -1.32 49.43 -23.03
CA LEU A 664 -0.71 50.17 -21.92
C LEU A 664 -0.84 51.70 -22.05
N SER A 665 -0.79 52.25 -23.27
CA SER A 665 -0.86 53.70 -23.50
C SER A 665 -2.27 54.25 -23.74
N GLY A 666 -3.29 53.39 -23.85
CA GLY A 666 -4.68 53.80 -24.10
C GLY A 666 -4.93 54.47 -25.46
N GLN A 667 -3.99 54.35 -26.42
CA GLN A 667 -4.07 55.00 -27.73
C GLN A 667 -4.46 53.99 -28.82
N THR A 668 -5.62 54.19 -29.43
CA THR A 668 -6.05 53.56 -30.69
C THR A 668 -5.48 54.36 -31.86
N GLY A 669 -4.40 53.90 -32.48
CA GLY A 669 -3.78 54.55 -33.64
C GLY A 669 -3.07 53.53 -34.54
N GLU A 670 -3.12 53.77 -35.85
CA GLU A 670 -2.66 52.90 -36.95
C GLU A 670 -1.24 52.33 -36.75
N SER A 671 -1.06 51.06 -37.15
CA SER A 671 0.21 50.34 -37.05
C SER A 671 1.30 51.02 -37.88
N ASP A 672 2.36 51.53 -37.22
CA ASP A 672 3.57 51.94 -37.91
C ASP A 672 4.20 50.70 -38.57
N GLN A 673 4.21 50.62 -39.90
CA GLN A 673 4.73 49.46 -40.67
C GLN A 673 6.25 49.23 -40.52
N ASN A 674 6.96 50.02 -39.70
CA ASN A 674 8.39 49.87 -39.45
C ASN A 674 8.66 48.85 -38.33
N LYS A 675 8.70 47.57 -38.68
CA LYS A 675 9.13 46.48 -37.78
C LYS A 675 10.48 46.82 -37.14
N SER A 676 10.50 46.97 -35.81
CA SER A 676 11.71 47.18 -35.02
C SER A 676 12.77 46.11 -35.36
N LYS A 677 14.03 46.53 -35.56
CA LYS A 677 15.18 45.61 -35.72
C LYS A 677 15.33 44.63 -34.54
N TYR A 678 14.77 44.95 -33.39
CA TYR A 678 14.84 44.19 -32.15
C TYR A 678 13.57 43.36 -31.87
N ALA A 679 12.63 43.31 -32.82
CA ALA A 679 11.36 42.60 -32.66
C ALA A 679 11.57 41.07 -32.51
N ILE A 680 10.73 40.48 -31.67
CA ILE A 680 10.57 39.04 -31.49
C ILE A 680 9.66 38.52 -32.61
N GLU A 681 9.96 37.35 -33.15
CA GLU A 681 9.24 36.75 -34.28
C GLU A 681 8.02 35.91 -33.86
N VAL A 682 7.76 35.85 -32.55
CA VAL A 682 6.67 35.13 -31.91
C VAL A 682 5.67 36.14 -31.35
N GLY A 683 4.38 35.84 -31.40
CA GLY A 683 3.31 36.67 -30.83
C GLY A 683 3.46 36.88 -29.31
N PRO A 684 2.90 37.97 -28.76
CA PRO A 684 3.06 38.33 -27.36
C PRO A 684 2.48 37.28 -26.38
N VAL A 685 1.37 36.62 -26.71
CA VAL A 685 0.77 35.60 -25.85
C VAL A 685 1.58 34.32 -25.91
N HIS A 686 1.90 33.85 -27.12
CA HIS A 686 2.78 32.70 -27.32
C HIS A 686 4.12 32.89 -26.61
N PHE A 687 4.70 34.10 -26.68
CA PHE A 687 5.95 34.42 -26.01
C PHE A 687 5.86 34.25 -24.49
N GLN A 688 4.81 34.80 -23.87
CA GLN A 688 4.60 34.72 -22.43
C GLN A 688 4.38 33.26 -21.96
N LEU A 689 3.52 32.50 -22.64
CA LEU A 689 3.17 31.15 -22.22
C LEU A 689 4.30 30.13 -22.51
N GLN A 690 4.97 30.23 -23.66
CA GLN A 690 6.01 29.27 -24.08
C GLN A 690 7.37 29.51 -23.40
N TYR A 691 7.74 30.77 -23.15
CA TYR A 691 9.08 31.12 -22.67
C TYR A 691 9.10 31.72 -21.25
N MET A 692 7.98 32.30 -20.77
CA MET A 692 7.90 32.88 -19.41
C MET A 692 7.20 31.99 -18.40
N GLU A 693 6.89 30.74 -18.74
CA GLU A 693 6.22 29.71 -17.95
C GLU A 693 6.37 29.83 -16.41
N HIS A 694 7.58 29.64 -15.86
CA HIS A 694 7.83 29.72 -14.41
C HIS A 694 7.98 31.14 -13.85
N TYR A 695 7.99 32.15 -14.72
CA TYR A 695 8.01 33.57 -14.37
C TYR A 695 6.63 34.22 -14.41
N LEU A 696 5.58 33.52 -14.87
CA LEU A 696 4.21 34.00 -14.79
C LEU A 696 3.83 34.22 -13.33
N LEU A 697 3.28 35.40 -13.04
CA LEU A 697 2.98 35.82 -11.67
C LEU A 697 1.77 35.04 -11.15
N ARG A 698 1.87 34.68 -9.87
CA ARG A 698 0.75 34.14 -9.06
C ARG A 698 -0.03 35.29 -8.45
N GLU A 699 -1.32 35.08 -8.21
CA GLU A 699 -2.10 35.96 -7.34
C GLU A 699 -1.65 35.79 -5.88
N GLU A 700 -0.82 36.72 -5.42
CA GLU A 700 -0.33 36.79 -4.05
C GLU A 700 -1.22 37.72 -3.22
N ARG A 701 -1.43 37.37 -1.95
CA ARG A 701 -2.02 38.29 -0.99
C ARG A 701 -1.00 39.38 -0.63
N ASN A 702 -1.50 40.60 -0.42
CA ASN A 702 -0.67 41.77 -0.05
C ASN A 702 -0.85 42.20 1.41
N ASP A 703 -1.86 41.68 2.09
CA ASP A 703 -2.16 42.01 3.48
C ASP A 703 -1.36 41.10 4.43
N PRO A 704 -0.52 41.59 5.34
CA PRO A 704 0.22 40.74 6.27
C PRO A 704 -0.70 40.11 7.33
N ASP A 705 -0.39 38.90 7.81
CA ASP A 705 -1.10 38.23 8.91
C ASP A 705 -0.25 38.28 10.19
N PRO A 706 -0.77 38.75 11.34
CA PRO A 706 0.02 38.90 12.57
C PRO A 706 0.57 37.58 13.14
N ARG A 707 0.00 36.42 12.75
CA ARG A 707 0.46 35.09 13.20
C ARG A 707 1.74 34.64 12.48
N VAL A 708 2.07 35.26 11.34
CA VAL A 708 3.21 34.89 10.48
C VAL A 708 4.08 36.12 10.18
N GLN A 709 5.36 36.09 10.55
CA GLN A 709 6.22 37.28 10.47
C GLN A 709 7.03 37.42 9.18
N HIS A 710 7.37 36.31 8.51
CA HIS A 710 8.40 36.30 7.45
C HIS A 710 7.86 36.17 6.02
N PHE A 711 6.57 35.86 5.86
CA PHE A 711 5.90 35.79 4.56
C PHE A 711 4.39 36.04 4.75
N ILE A 712 3.70 36.28 3.63
CA ILE A 712 2.26 36.48 3.62
C ILE A 712 1.60 35.12 3.34
N PRO A 713 0.84 34.54 4.30
CA PRO A 713 0.19 33.26 4.09
C PRO A 713 -0.97 33.39 3.11
N ASP A 714 -1.16 32.33 2.32
CA ASP A 714 -2.26 32.19 1.35
C ASP A 714 -3.62 32.18 2.05
N THR A 715 -4.70 32.43 1.30
CA THR A 715 -6.07 32.46 1.85
C THR A 715 -6.41 31.14 2.58
N TRP A 716 -6.18 29.99 1.95
CA TRP A 716 -6.45 28.69 2.57
C TRP A 716 -5.56 28.42 3.80
N GLN A 717 -4.32 28.93 3.82
CA GLN A 717 -3.44 28.81 4.99
C GLN A 717 -3.99 29.61 6.16
N ARG A 718 -4.55 30.82 5.93
CA ARG A 718 -5.23 31.58 7.00
C ARG A 718 -6.48 30.90 7.49
N GLU A 719 -7.25 30.27 6.62
CA GLU A 719 -8.42 29.49 7.04
C GLU A 719 -8.03 28.33 7.96
N LEU A 720 -6.88 27.68 7.70
CA LEU A 720 -6.30 26.69 8.61
C LEU A 720 -5.93 27.35 9.95
N LEU A 721 -5.25 28.51 9.94
CA LEU A 721 -4.89 29.23 11.17
C LEU A 721 -6.14 29.64 11.97
N ASP A 722 -7.19 30.10 11.30
CA ASP A 722 -8.47 30.48 11.90
C ASP A 722 -9.18 29.28 12.53
N ALA A 723 -9.17 28.11 11.87
CA ALA A 723 -9.70 26.88 12.44
C ALA A 723 -8.96 26.48 13.72
N VAL A 724 -7.62 26.58 13.70
CA VAL A 724 -6.78 26.35 14.87
C VAL A 724 -7.09 27.34 15.98
N ASP A 725 -7.23 28.63 15.71
CA ASP A 725 -7.57 29.65 16.70
C ASP A 725 -8.94 29.40 17.35
N ASN A 726 -9.93 28.98 16.56
CA ASN A 726 -11.27 28.63 17.02
C ASN A 726 -11.40 27.24 17.70
N ASN A 727 -10.30 26.49 17.83
CA ASN A 727 -10.28 25.10 18.31
C ASN A 727 -11.19 24.15 17.49
N GLU A 728 -11.40 24.43 16.20
CA GLU A 728 -12.21 23.61 15.30
C GLU A 728 -11.37 22.47 14.68
N SER A 729 -11.99 21.33 14.39
CA SER A 729 -11.34 20.35 13.51
C SER A 729 -11.34 20.86 12.08
N ALA A 730 -10.35 20.48 11.27
CA ALA A 730 -10.34 20.85 9.86
C ALA A 730 -9.75 19.75 8.96
N VAL A 731 -10.36 19.58 7.79
CA VAL A 731 -9.85 18.76 6.68
C VAL A 731 -9.25 19.71 5.65
N ILE A 732 -7.96 19.58 5.39
CA ILE A 732 -7.19 20.46 4.51
C ILE A 732 -6.68 19.66 3.34
N VAL A 733 -7.26 19.92 2.17
CA VAL A 733 -6.85 19.30 0.91
C VAL A 733 -6.13 20.34 0.07
N ALA A 734 -4.81 20.18 -0.02
CA ALA A 734 -3.94 21.05 -0.79
C ALA A 734 -2.78 20.27 -1.39
N PRO A 735 -2.32 20.55 -2.63
CA PRO A 735 -1.23 19.82 -3.26
C PRO A 735 0.06 19.72 -2.42
N THR A 736 0.87 18.71 -2.69
CA THR A 736 2.22 18.59 -2.12
C THR A 736 3.05 19.82 -2.45
N SER A 737 3.93 20.24 -1.54
CA SER A 737 4.74 21.47 -1.64
C SER A 737 3.98 22.80 -1.51
N SER A 738 2.66 22.81 -1.29
CA SER A 738 1.89 24.04 -0.97
C SER A 738 2.14 24.60 0.43
N GLY A 739 2.85 23.88 1.30
CA GLY A 739 3.16 24.32 2.66
C GLY A 739 2.17 23.88 3.74
N LYS A 740 1.36 22.83 3.51
CA LYS A 740 0.44 22.24 4.51
C LYS A 740 1.10 21.98 5.87
N THR A 741 2.21 21.23 5.85
CA THR A 741 2.97 20.87 7.06
C THR A 741 3.52 22.10 7.77
N TYR A 742 4.00 23.10 7.03
CA TYR A 742 4.51 24.32 7.63
C TYR A 742 3.41 25.11 8.36
N ALA A 743 2.22 25.19 7.76
CA ALA A 743 1.07 25.87 8.34
C ALA A 743 0.53 25.13 9.59
N SER A 744 0.52 23.79 9.58
CA SER A 744 0.05 22.99 10.72
C SER A 744 0.91 23.15 11.97
N TYR A 745 2.19 23.50 11.85
CA TYR A 745 3.05 23.81 13.01
C TYR A 745 2.58 25.01 13.84
N TYR A 746 1.70 25.86 13.31
CA TYR A 746 1.04 26.88 14.12
C TYR A 746 0.19 26.27 15.25
N CYS A 747 -0.40 25.09 15.02
CA CYS A 747 -1.13 24.35 16.06
C CYS A 747 -0.21 23.95 17.24
N MET A 748 1.00 23.45 16.94
CA MET A 748 2.02 23.21 17.96
C MET A 748 2.38 24.49 18.71
N GLU A 749 2.60 25.60 17.97
CA GLU A 749 2.92 26.91 18.56
C GLU A 749 1.84 27.40 19.52
N LYS A 750 0.56 27.28 19.15
CA LYS A 750 -0.59 27.67 19.97
C LYS A 750 -0.63 26.90 21.29
N VAL A 751 -0.54 25.57 21.24
CA VAL A 751 -0.60 24.74 22.45
C VAL A 751 0.60 24.98 23.36
N LEU A 752 1.81 25.08 22.78
CA LEU A 752 3.02 25.39 23.55
C LEU A 752 2.95 26.75 24.25
N LYS A 753 2.28 27.75 23.66
CA LYS A 753 2.05 29.08 24.28
C LYS A 753 0.97 29.05 25.37
N THR A 754 -0.06 28.24 25.19
CA THR A 754 -1.26 28.22 26.04
C THR A 754 -1.07 27.39 27.31
N SER A 755 -0.27 26.32 27.27
CA SER A 755 -0.12 25.40 28.43
C SER A 755 1.28 24.78 28.52
N ASN A 756 1.67 24.43 29.75
CA ASN A 756 2.83 23.57 30.03
C ASN A 756 2.47 22.08 30.08
N ASP A 757 1.19 21.74 30.26
CA ASP A 757 0.73 20.36 30.43
C ASP A 757 0.09 19.78 29.17
N GLY A 758 -0.47 20.64 28.31
CA GLY A 758 -1.12 20.26 27.06
C GLY A 758 -0.15 19.60 26.07
N VAL A 759 -0.67 18.58 25.37
CA VAL A 759 0.07 17.78 24.40
C VAL A 759 -0.51 17.95 22.99
N VAL A 760 0.35 18.08 21.99
CA VAL A 760 0.00 17.96 20.57
C VAL A 760 0.60 16.69 20.01
N VAL A 761 -0.21 15.89 19.31
CA VAL A 761 0.29 14.70 18.60
C VAL A 761 0.38 14.99 17.11
N TYR A 762 1.53 14.73 16.52
CA TYR A 762 1.74 14.71 15.07
C TYR A 762 1.85 13.27 14.59
N VAL A 763 0.92 12.87 13.73
CA VAL A 763 0.86 11.53 13.14
C VAL A 763 1.40 11.64 11.72
N ALA A 764 2.60 11.12 11.51
CA ALA A 764 3.25 11.05 10.21
C ALA A 764 2.98 9.68 9.55
N PRO A 765 2.81 9.60 8.21
CA PRO A 765 2.53 8.35 7.52
C PRO A 765 3.72 7.38 7.53
N THR A 766 4.95 7.90 7.61
CA THR A 766 6.17 7.09 7.58
C THR A 766 7.18 7.51 8.64
N LYS A 767 8.01 6.55 9.06
CA LYS A 767 9.13 6.77 10.00
C LYS A 767 10.14 7.81 9.47
N ALA A 768 10.35 7.90 8.16
CA ALA A 768 11.25 8.89 7.58
C ALA A 768 10.75 10.32 7.85
N LEU A 769 9.44 10.54 7.67
CA LEU A 769 8.79 11.82 8.00
C LEU A 769 8.81 12.12 9.49
N VAL A 770 8.69 11.11 10.36
CA VAL A 770 8.84 11.30 11.83
C VAL A 770 10.18 11.99 12.13
N ASN A 771 11.30 11.49 11.59
CA ASN A 771 12.62 12.07 11.84
C ASN A 771 12.74 13.50 11.30
N GLN A 772 12.16 13.77 10.13
CA GLN A 772 12.14 15.09 9.52
C GLN A 772 11.39 16.10 10.39
N VAL A 773 10.17 15.76 10.81
CA VAL A 773 9.31 16.60 11.67
C VAL A 773 9.98 16.85 13.02
N VAL A 774 10.58 15.83 13.63
CA VAL A 774 11.33 15.99 14.89
C VAL A 774 12.48 16.99 14.73
N GLY A 775 13.27 16.88 13.67
CA GLY A 775 14.34 17.85 13.35
C GLY A 775 13.79 19.27 13.24
N THR A 776 12.70 19.47 12.48
CA THR A 776 12.06 20.76 12.32
C THR A 776 11.54 21.34 13.64
N VAL A 777 10.90 20.53 14.50
CA VAL A 777 10.41 20.96 15.82
C VAL A 777 11.55 21.50 16.69
N TYR A 778 12.68 20.78 16.76
CA TYR A 778 13.84 21.20 17.55
C TYR A 778 14.53 22.45 17.01
N SER A 779 14.51 22.67 15.69
CA SER A 779 15.04 23.89 15.07
C SER A 779 14.13 25.11 15.31
N ARG A 780 12.82 24.89 15.19
CA ARG A 780 11.83 25.97 15.15
C ARG A 780 11.40 26.47 16.52
N PHE A 781 11.30 25.59 17.52
CA PHE A 781 10.77 25.94 18.84
C PHE A 781 11.85 25.82 19.92
N THR A 782 11.90 26.80 20.81
CA THR A 782 12.69 26.74 22.05
C THR A 782 11.82 27.18 23.21
N LYS A 783 11.67 26.34 24.25
CA LYS A 783 10.85 26.62 25.42
C LYS A 783 11.58 26.16 26.67
N LYS A 784 11.55 26.95 27.75
CA LYS A 784 12.02 26.52 29.07
C LYS A 784 10.91 25.69 29.71
N LEU A 785 11.15 24.40 29.91
CA LEU A 785 10.20 23.47 30.50
C LEU A 785 10.58 23.13 31.94
N PRO A 786 9.60 22.79 32.81
CA PRO A 786 9.86 22.24 34.13
C PRO A 786 10.72 20.97 34.08
N ASP A 787 11.44 20.69 35.17
CA ASP A 787 12.31 19.51 35.26
C ASP A 787 11.55 18.20 34.99
N GLY A 788 12.09 17.38 34.09
CA GLY A 788 11.52 16.09 33.71
C GLY A 788 10.52 16.13 32.55
N LEU A 789 10.19 17.31 32.00
CA LEU A 789 9.43 17.46 30.75
C LEU A 789 10.36 17.79 29.58
N VAL A 790 10.04 17.25 28.41
CA VAL A 790 10.75 17.55 27.16
C VAL A 790 9.82 18.20 26.14
N MET A 791 10.42 18.88 25.17
CA MET A 791 9.64 19.52 24.11
C MET A 791 9.02 18.49 23.18
N CYS A 792 9.81 17.55 22.69
CA CYS A 792 9.43 16.63 21.63
C CYS A 792 9.81 15.18 22.00
N GLY A 793 8.82 14.29 21.97
CA GLY A 793 8.94 12.85 22.14
C GLY A 793 8.65 12.11 20.83
N VAL A 794 9.10 10.87 20.73
CA VAL A 794 8.95 10.04 19.54
C VAL A 794 8.46 8.66 19.93
N PHE A 795 7.44 8.15 19.23
CA PHE A 795 7.01 6.76 19.35
C PHE A 795 6.93 6.06 17.99
N THR A 796 7.67 4.96 17.86
CA THR A 796 7.66 4.06 16.71
C THR A 796 7.76 2.61 17.22
N ARG A 797 7.44 1.60 16.41
CA ARG A 797 7.58 0.19 16.82
C ARG A 797 9.02 -0.22 17.12
N ASP A 798 10.00 0.46 16.53
CA ASP A 798 11.42 0.16 16.74
C ASP A 798 11.99 0.78 18.01
N TYR A 799 11.51 1.99 18.36
CA TYR A 799 11.99 2.73 19.51
C TYR A 799 11.00 3.76 20.03
N ARG A 800 11.10 4.05 21.33
CA ARG A 800 10.39 5.13 22.01
C ARG A 800 11.34 6.06 22.76
N ASN A 801 11.08 7.36 22.69
CA ASN A 801 11.80 8.44 23.38
C ASN A 801 10.81 9.40 24.04
N ASP A 802 10.85 9.54 25.36
CA ASP A 802 10.13 10.56 26.14
C ASP A 802 8.62 10.77 25.83
N VAL A 803 7.92 9.71 25.42
CA VAL A 803 6.51 9.77 24.96
C VAL A 803 5.57 10.41 25.99
N MET A 804 5.63 9.96 27.25
CA MET A 804 4.70 10.42 28.30
C MET A 804 5.06 11.79 28.88
N ASN A 805 6.31 12.22 28.71
CA ASN A 805 6.86 13.44 29.30
C ASN A 805 7.06 14.56 28.26
N SER A 806 6.60 14.38 27.03
CA SER A 806 6.72 15.38 25.95
C SER A 806 5.48 16.24 25.78
N GLN A 807 5.64 17.52 25.36
CA GLN A 807 4.53 18.38 24.93
C GLN A 807 4.14 18.16 23.45
N ILE A 808 5.08 17.76 22.60
CA ILE A 808 4.83 17.36 21.22
C ILE A 808 5.21 15.89 21.09
N LEU A 809 4.27 15.04 20.71
CA LEU A 809 4.56 13.66 20.34
C LEU A 809 4.55 13.54 18.82
N VAL A 810 5.65 13.07 18.23
CA VAL A 810 5.70 12.69 16.81
C VAL A 810 5.66 11.16 16.71
N THR A 811 4.68 10.63 16.01
CA THR A 811 4.40 9.18 15.96
C THR A 811 3.87 8.75 14.60
N VAL A 812 3.73 7.44 14.41
CA VAL A 812 3.00 6.81 13.30
C VAL A 812 1.59 6.37 13.75
N PRO A 813 0.63 6.14 12.84
CA PRO A 813 -0.76 5.81 13.18
C PRO A 813 -0.88 4.62 14.14
N GLN A 814 -0.24 3.49 13.83
CA GLN A 814 -0.33 2.26 14.65
C GLN A 814 0.17 2.49 16.08
N CYS A 815 1.21 3.31 16.22
CA CYS A 815 1.76 3.64 17.53
C CYS A 815 0.85 4.59 18.31
N LEU A 816 0.15 5.52 17.65
CA LEU A 816 -0.86 6.32 18.33
C LEU A 816 -2.04 5.46 18.80
N GLU A 817 -2.49 4.51 17.98
CA GLU A 817 -3.60 3.61 18.32
C GLU A 817 -3.28 2.80 19.58
N ILE A 818 -2.08 2.23 19.68
CA ILE A 818 -1.59 1.55 20.89
C ILE A 818 -1.70 2.46 22.13
N LEU A 819 -1.34 3.74 22.01
CA LEU A 819 -1.44 4.70 23.13
C LEU A 819 -2.90 5.06 23.47
N MET A 820 -3.75 5.20 22.47
CA MET A 820 -5.16 5.57 22.65
C MET A 820 -5.97 4.43 23.29
N LEU A 821 -5.67 3.18 22.92
CA LEU A 821 -6.35 1.99 23.41
C LEU A 821 -5.80 1.48 24.75
N SER A 822 -4.55 1.82 25.11
CA SER A 822 -3.94 1.40 26.37
C SER A 822 -4.66 1.99 27.59
N PRO A 823 -5.17 1.15 28.52
CA PRO A 823 -5.77 1.62 29.78
C PRO A 823 -4.79 2.41 30.65
N ARG A 824 -3.49 2.08 30.60
CA ARG A 824 -2.43 2.78 31.36
C ARG A 824 -2.18 4.19 30.84
N CYS A 825 -2.37 4.40 29.55
CA CYS A 825 -2.10 5.67 28.88
C CYS A 825 -3.28 6.64 28.96
N GLN A 826 -4.45 6.24 29.48
CA GLN A 826 -5.67 7.07 29.50
C GLN A 826 -5.47 8.45 30.15
N LYS A 827 -4.72 8.54 31.25
CA LYS A 827 -4.40 9.83 31.89
C LYS A 827 -3.56 10.74 31.00
N TRP A 828 -2.68 10.16 30.19
CA TRP A 828 -1.87 10.91 29.22
C TRP A 828 -2.72 11.33 28.02
N THR A 829 -3.59 10.46 27.52
CA THR A 829 -4.52 10.74 26.42
C THR A 829 -5.43 11.93 26.71
N GLN A 830 -5.86 12.11 27.96
CA GLN A 830 -6.63 13.28 28.40
C GLN A 830 -5.88 14.63 28.30
N ARG A 831 -4.54 14.61 28.20
CA ARG A 831 -3.72 15.82 28.03
C ARG A 831 -3.63 16.30 26.58
N ILE A 832 -4.07 15.48 25.62
CA ILE A 832 -4.00 15.80 24.20
C ILE A 832 -5.00 16.92 23.88
N GLN A 833 -4.48 18.09 23.48
CA GLN A 833 -5.30 19.25 23.11
C GLN A 833 -5.58 19.31 21.61
N TYR A 834 -4.70 18.73 20.79
CA TYR A 834 -4.84 18.73 19.33
C TYR A 834 -4.07 17.57 18.71
N VAL A 835 -4.58 17.03 17.61
CA VAL A 835 -3.84 16.05 16.79
C VAL A 835 -3.74 16.49 15.34
N ILE A 836 -2.57 16.35 14.75
CA ILE A 836 -2.27 16.65 13.36
C ILE A 836 -2.06 15.32 12.64
N PHE A 837 -2.99 14.97 11.77
CA PHE A 837 -2.93 13.81 10.90
C PHE A 837 -2.36 14.24 9.55
N ASP A 838 -1.16 13.78 9.22
CA ASP A 838 -0.49 14.09 7.96
C ASP A 838 -0.72 12.98 6.93
N GLU A 839 -0.97 13.36 5.67
CA GLU A 839 -1.30 12.46 4.57
C GLU A 839 -2.52 11.53 4.82
N VAL A 840 -3.65 12.13 5.23
CA VAL A 840 -4.91 11.41 5.51
C VAL A 840 -5.48 10.67 4.28
N HIS A 841 -5.00 10.92 3.06
CA HIS A 841 -5.32 10.08 1.92
C HIS A 841 -4.89 8.61 2.10
N CYS A 842 -4.00 8.31 3.05
CA CYS A 842 -3.70 6.94 3.47
C CYS A 842 -4.94 6.17 3.98
N LEU A 843 -6.04 6.85 4.32
CA LEU A 843 -7.33 6.24 4.64
C LEU A 843 -7.92 5.43 3.47
N GLY A 844 -7.60 5.79 2.22
CA GLY A 844 -8.07 5.06 1.03
C GLY A 844 -7.20 3.86 0.65
N GLY A 845 -6.16 3.52 1.42
CA GLY A 845 -5.28 2.39 1.13
C GLY A 845 -5.88 1.04 1.52
N GLU A 846 -5.46 -0.05 0.87
CA GLU A 846 -5.94 -1.42 1.19
C GLU A 846 -5.42 -1.92 2.56
N ILE A 847 -4.29 -1.40 3.08
CA ILE A 847 -3.61 -1.88 4.29
C ILE A 847 -3.37 -0.72 5.27
N GLY A 848 -3.80 -0.86 6.52
CA GLY A 848 -3.57 0.13 7.58
C GLY A 848 -4.58 1.28 7.60
N ALA A 849 -5.56 1.29 6.68
CA ALA A 849 -6.67 2.24 6.65
C ALA A 849 -7.57 2.10 7.89
N GLU A 850 -7.76 0.87 8.36
CA GLU A 850 -8.52 0.54 9.58
C GLU A 850 -7.98 1.29 10.80
N VAL A 851 -6.65 1.43 10.90
CA VAL A 851 -5.99 2.17 12.00
C VAL A 851 -6.31 3.67 11.91
N TRP A 852 -6.34 4.24 10.71
CA TRP A 852 -6.74 5.63 10.52
C TRP A 852 -8.21 5.86 10.88
N GLU A 853 -9.10 4.95 10.47
CA GLU A 853 -10.51 4.99 10.84
C GLU A 853 -10.69 4.92 12.35
N HIS A 854 -10.06 3.94 13.01
CA HIS A 854 -10.11 3.79 14.47
C HIS A 854 -9.64 5.05 15.18
N LEU A 855 -8.53 5.64 14.74
CA LEU A 855 -8.00 6.87 15.31
C LEU A 855 -8.97 8.04 15.13
N LEU A 856 -9.45 8.28 13.90
CA LEU A 856 -10.36 9.39 13.59
C LEU A 856 -11.70 9.26 14.33
N VAL A 857 -12.19 8.04 14.54
CA VAL A 857 -13.39 7.75 15.32
C VAL A 857 -13.15 7.90 16.82
N THR A 858 -12.00 7.46 17.33
CA THR A 858 -11.71 7.46 18.78
C THR A 858 -11.33 8.85 19.31
N ILE A 859 -10.86 9.74 18.43
CA ILE A 859 -10.27 11.01 18.87
C ILE A 859 -11.30 12.03 19.35
N ARG A 860 -11.19 12.42 20.62
CA ARG A 860 -12.12 13.37 21.25
C ARG A 860 -11.70 14.82 21.04
N CYS A 861 -10.40 15.12 21.04
CA CYS A 861 -9.89 16.47 20.85
C CYS A 861 -10.02 16.97 19.40
N PRO A 862 -9.92 18.30 19.14
CA PRO A 862 -9.80 18.84 17.79
C PRO A 862 -8.62 18.25 17.02
N PHE A 863 -8.74 18.20 15.69
CA PHE A 863 -7.69 17.67 14.82
C PHE A 863 -7.54 18.42 13.50
N LEU A 864 -6.35 18.37 12.91
CA LEU A 864 -6.09 18.79 11.53
C LEU A 864 -5.83 17.55 10.68
N ALA A 865 -6.65 17.30 9.68
CA ALA A 865 -6.47 16.24 8.70
C ALA A 865 -5.87 16.85 7.42
N LEU A 866 -4.58 16.64 7.18
CA LEU A 866 -3.85 17.19 6.02
C LEU A 866 -3.80 16.14 4.92
N SER A 867 -4.10 16.52 3.68
CA SER A 867 -3.96 15.61 2.55
C SER A 867 -3.65 16.34 1.24
N ALA A 868 -2.98 15.64 0.32
CA ALA A 868 -2.74 16.11 -1.05
C ALA A 868 -3.73 15.58 -2.08
N THR A 869 -4.32 14.40 -1.87
CA THR A 869 -5.03 13.62 -2.89
C THR A 869 -6.26 12.94 -2.29
N VAL A 870 -7.35 13.68 -2.13
CA VAL A 870 -8.66 13.12 -1.75
C VAL A 870 -9.63 13.46 -2.86
N SER A 871 -10.26 12.45 -3.46
CA SER A 871 -11.21 12.62 -4.58
C SER A 871 -12.60 13.08 -4.13
N ASN A 872 -12.99 12.75 -2.90
CA ASN A 872 -14.31 13.06 -2.30
C ASN A 872 -14.21 13.77 -0.93
N PRO A 873 -13.54 14.94 -0.85
CA PRO A 873 -13.24 15.59 0.43
C PRO A 873 -14.48 16.08 1.20
N GLU A 874 -15.58 16.38 0.51
CA GLU A 874 -16.86 16.75 1.12
C GLU A 874 -17.43 15.59 1.91
N HIS A 875 -17.45 14.39 1.33
CA HIS A 875 -17.98 13.18 1.96
C HIS A 875 -17.15 12.79 3.19
N LEU A 876 -15.82 12.85 3.08
CA LEU A 876 -14.92 12.62 4.22
C LEU A 876 -15.19 13.61 5.35
N THR A 877 -15.38 14.89 5.02
CA THR A 877 -15.67 15.94 6.01
C THR A 877 -17.02 15.71 6.68
N GLU A 878 -18.05 15.33 5.93
CA GLU A 878 -19.38 15.04 6.45
C GLU A 878 -19.35 13.85 7.43
N TRP A 879 -18.65 12.77 7.06
CA TRP A 879 -18.44 11.62 7.95
C TRP A 879 -17.74 12.04 9.24
N LEU A 880 -16.62 12.77 9.17
CA LEU A 880 -15.91 13.27 10.35
C LEU A 880 -16.76 14.22 11.21
N GLN A 881 -17.60 15.04 10.58
CA GLN A 881 -18.54 15.90 11.28
C GLN A 881 -19.61 15.07 12.03
N SER A 882 -20.06 13.95 11.46
CA SER A 882 -20.99 13.02 12.12
C SER A 882 -20.36 12.37 13.36
N VAL A 883 -19.09 11.95 13.28
CA VAL A 883 -18.33 11.41 14.41
C VAL A 883 -18.22 12.43 15.54
N LYS A 884 -17.90 13.70 15.23
CA LYS A 884 -17.85 14.75 16.25
C LYS A 884 -19.20 15.04 16.88
N ARG A 885 -20.31 14.97 16.12
CA ARG A 885 -21.67 15.08 16.67
C ARG A 885 -22.01 13.93 17.62
N TYR A 886 -21.61 12.70 17.28
CA TYR A 886 -21.78 11.54 18.15
C TYR A 886 -21.10 11.76 19.51
N TRP A 887 -19.83 12.19 19.51
CA TRP A 887 -19.12 12.47 20.77
C TRP A 887 -19.72 13.64 21.55
N GLN A 888 -20.24 14.67 20.88
CA GLN A 888 -20.98 15.74 21.53
C GLN A 888 -22.20 15.20 22.29
N LEU A 889 -22.98 14.32 21.66
CA LEU A 889 -24.15 13.70 22.29
C LEU A 889 -23.76 12.76 23.45
N ALA A 890 -22.71 11.96 23.27
CA ALA A 890 -22.21 11.05 24.29
C ALA A 890 -21.73 11.81 25.54
N GLU A 891 -20.94 12.87 25.36
CA GLU A 891 -20.47 13.72 26.48
C GLU A 891 -21.63 14.40 27.20
N ASN A 892 -22.60 14.96 26.48
CA ASN A 892 -23.80 15.56 27.08
C ASN A 892 -24.63 14.53 27.90
N THR A 893 -24.70 13.28 27.44
CA THR A 893 -25.43 12.20 28.14
C THR A 893 -24.72 11.79 29.43
N ILE A 894 -23.39 11.72 29.39
CA ILE A 894 -22.55 11.41 30.56
C ILE A 894 -22.68 12.52 31.62
N GLU A 895 -22.62 13.78 31.21
CA GLU A 895 -22.79 14.94 32.09
C GLU A 895 -24.22 15.08 32.66
N GLY A 896 -25.23 14.56 31.95
CA GLY A 896 -26.64 14.59 32.35
C GLY A 896 -27.10 13.53 33.37
N SER A 897 -26.24 12.57 33.73
CA SER A 897 -26.59 11.53 34.73
C SER A 897 -26.43 12.04 36.17
N PRO A 898 -27.44 11.90 37.06
CA PRO A 898 -27.33 12.39 38.43
C PRO A 898 -26.35 11.52 39.22
N THR A 899 -25.18 12.08 39.53
CA THR A 899 -24.11 11.49 40.32
C THR A 899 -24.56 11.32 41.77
N ASN A 900 -25.12 10.16 42.11
CA ASN A 900 -25.43 9.75 43.48
C ASN A 900 -24.49 8.67 44.05
N SER A 901 -23.48 8.20 43.31
CA SER A 901 -22.60 7.11 43.78
C SER A 901 -21.16 7.53 44.16
N GLU A 902 -20.70 8.75 43.87
CA GLU A 902 -19.29 9.14 44.13
C GLU A 902 -19.02 9.88 45.45
N LYS A 903 -19.94 9.87 46.42
CA LYS A 903 -19.71 10.55 47.71
C LYS A 903 -18.93 9.75 48.77
N ASN A 904 -18.57 8.49 48.52
CA ASN A 904 -17.97 7.63 49.55
C ASN A 904 -16.47 7.30 49.39
N PHE A 905 -15.77 7.77 48.34
CA PHE A 905 -14.35 7.41 48.12
C PHE A 905 -13.33 8.55 48.04
N THR A 906 -13.71 9.81 48.28
CA THR A 906 -12.76 10.94 48.22
C THR A 906 -12.75 11.76 49.52
N ARG A 907 -12.35 11.11 50.62
CA ARG A 907 -11.92 11.79 51.84
C ARG A 907 -10.40 11.68 52.02
N LYS A 908 -9.61 12.08 51.01
CA LYS A 908 -8.18 12.47 51.08
C LYS A 908 -7.61 12.76 49.68
N CYS A 909 -7.83 13.97 49.17
CA CYS A 909 -6.90 14.74 48.31
C CYS A 909 -7.65 15.96 47.75
N LYS A 910 -7.56 17.10 48.44
CA LYS A 910 -7.92 18.39 47.87
C LYS A 910 -6.71 18.95 47.13
N VAL A 911 -6.58 18.62 45.84
CA VAL A 911 -5.82 19.44 44.90
C VAL A 911 -6.75 19.70 43.72
N LYS A 912 -7.43 20.85 43.74
CA LYS A 912 -8.18 21.35 42.59
C LYS A 912 -7.17 21.77 41.52
N SER A 913 -6.88 20.93 40.55
CA SER A 913 -6.21 21.36 39.32
C SER A 913 -7.19 22.23 38.53
N LYS A 914 -6.97 23.55 38.56
CA LYS A 914 -7.62 24.50 37.65
C LYS A 914 -7.11 24.27 36.23
N VAL A 915 -7.60 23.23 35.55
CA VAL A 915 -7.52 23.16 34.08
C VAL A 915 -8.73 23.94 33.59
N HIS A 916 -8.49 25.12 33.02
CA HIS A 916 -9.54 25.95 32.42
C HIS A 916 -10.27 25.11 31.36
N GLU A 917 -11.59 25.00 31.44
CA GLU A 917 -12.44 24.41 30.40
C GLU A 917 -12.27 25.24 29.12
N GLN A 918 -11.35 24.82 28.25
CA GLN A 918 -11.26 25.36 26.90
C GLN A 918 -12.58 25.07 26.19
N LYS A 919 -13.12 26.09 25.52
CA LYS A 919 -14.35 25.99 24.72
C LYS A 919 -14.18 24.86 23.70
N LYS A 920 -14.82 23.71 23.94
CA LYS A 920 -14.81 22.55 23.03
C LYS A 920 -15.61 22.89 21.78
N SER A 921 -15.01 22.72 20.61
CA SER A 921 -15.71 22.81 19.33
C SER A 921 -15.79 21.42 18.71
N TYR A 922 -16.99 21.07 18.21
CA TYR A 922 -17.25 19.82 17.49
C TYR A 922 -17.42 20.05 15.99
N ARG A 923 -17.09 21.25 15.50
CA ARG A 923 -17.19 21.59 14.08
C ARG A 923 -15.97 21.06 13.32
N VAL A 924 -16.22 20.51 12.13
CA VAL A 924 -15.21 20.10 11.15
C VAL A 924 -15.32 21.03 9.95
N ARG A 925 -14.27 21.83 9.68
CA ARG A 925 -14.19 22.74 8.54
C ARG A 925 -13.46 22.08 7.37
N LEU A 926 -14.02 22.16 6.17
CA LEU A 926 -13.31 21.78 4.95
C LEU A 926 -12.59 23.00 4.37
N VAL A 927 -11.30 22.83 4.04
CA VAL A 927 -10.47 23.82 3.36
C VAL A 927 -9.89 23.17 2.11
N LEU A 928 -10.35 23.61 0.94
CA LEU A 928 -9.91 23.12 -0.37
C LEU A 928 -8.98 24.12 -1.03
N TYR A 929 -7.93 23.59 -1.63
CA TYR A 929 -7.02 24.35 -2.47
C TYR A 929 -6.45 23.43 -3.54
N GLU A 930 -6.92 23.54 -4.78
CA GLU A 930 -6.59 22.58 -5.84
C GLU A 930 -5.36 23.01 -6.66
N GLU A 931 -4.95 24.27 -6.56
CA GLU A 931 -3.99 24.87 -7.47
C GLU A 931 -2.55 24.37 -7.22
N ARG A 932 -1.97 23.70 -8.23
CA ARG A 932 -0.55 23.37 -8.29
C ARG A 932 0.22 24.47 -9.02
N TYR A 933 1.21 25.04 -8.34
CA TYR A 933 2.08 26.07 -8.90
C TYR A 933 3.46 25.53 -9.33
N ASN A 934 3.77 24.28 -8.98
CA ASN A 934 4.98 23.57 -9.41
C ASN A 934 4.68 22.76 -10.66
N ASP A 935 5.00 23.33 -11.82
CA ASP A 935 4.87 22.67 -13.12
C ASP A 935 6.11 21.78 -13.34
N LEU A 936 6.03 20.52 -12.92
CA LEU A 936 7.11 19.54 -13.10
C LEU A 936 7.21 19.14 -14.57
N LYS A 937 8.35 19.48 -15.19
CA LYS A 937 8.62 19.09 -16.58
C LYS A 937 9.01 17.62 -16.64
N LYS A 938 8.23 16.85 -17.36
CA LYS A 938 8.43 15.40 -17.53
C LYS A 938 9.24 15.17 -18.79
N TYR A 939 10.25 14.31 -18.70
CA TYR A 939 11.09 13.96 -19.83
C TYR A 939 11.26 12.45 -19.91
N VAL A 940 11.27 11.93 -21.13
CA VAL A 940 11.68 10.56 -21.42
C VAL A 940 13.07 10.60 -22.03
N CYS A 941 13.96 9.78 -21.47
CA CYS A 941 15.33 9.66 -21.94
C CYS A 941 15.51 8.32 -22.67
N SER A 942 16.01 8.40 -23.90
CA SER A 942 16.44 7.26 -24.71
C SER A 942 17.93 7.36 -24.99
N LEU A 943 18.59 6.22 -25.20
CA LEU A 943 20.01 6.16 -25.57
C LEU A 943 20.09 5.65 -27.01
N LYS A 944 20.70 6.43 -27.89
CA LYS A 944 20.95 6.07 -29.29
C LYS A 944 22.41 6.34 -29.61
N ASP A 945 23.13 5.33 -30.12
CA ASP A 945 24.52 5.45 -30.56
C ASP A 945 25.48 6.06 -29.51
N SER A 946 25.27 5.74 -28.22
CA SER A 946 26.02 6.27 -27.05
C SER A 946 25.72 7.72 -26.65
N ASP A 947 24.73 8.36 -27.28
CA ASP A 947 24.21 9.69 -26.92
C ASP A 947 22.78 9.62 -26.38
N PHE A 948 22.50 10.42 -25.35
CA PHE A 948 21.16 10.48 -24.75
C PHE A 948 20.28 11.48 -25.50
N THR A 949 19.14 10.99 -25.97
CA THR A 949 18.02 11.80 -26.49
C THR A 949 17.01 12.02 -25.37
N ILE A 950 16.79 13.29 -25.00
CA ILE A 950 15.86 13.69 -23.95
C ILE A 950 14.67 14.38 -24.62
N GLU A 951 13.53 13.71 -24.62
CA GLU A 951 12.28 14.20 -25.21
C GLU A 951 11.32 14.63 -24.10
N HIS A 952 10.57 15.70 -24.35
CA HIS A 952 9.54 16.15 -23.42
C HIS A 952 8.34 15.19 -23.44
N TYR A 953 7.85 14.79 -22.28
CA TYR A 953 6.69 13.92 -22.14
C TYR A 953 5.46 14.75 -21.83
N HIS A 954 4.57 14.93 -22.80
CA HIS A 954 3.34 15.67 -22.59
C HIS A 954 2.38 14.87 -21.69
N PRO A 955 1.72 15.46 -20.68
CA PRO A 955 0.87 14.72 -19.73
C PRO A 955 -0.24 13.90 -20.40
N PHE A 956 -0.84 14.40 -21.48
CA PHE A 956 -1.90 13.68 -22.21
C PHE A 956 -1.40 12.47 -23.00
N ALA A 957 -0.08 12.31 -23.20
CA ALA A 957 0.49 11.14 -23.87
C ALA A 957 0.20 9.81 -23.14
N ALA A 958 -0.16 9.87 -21.86
CA ALA A 958 -0.51 8.71 -21.04
C ALA A 958 -1.99 8.27 -21.18
N LEU A 959 -2.86 9.11 -21.75
CA LEU A 959 -4.29 8.85 -21.83
C LEU A 959 -4.64 8.02 -23.08
N THR A 960 -5.77 7.34 -23.01
CA THR A 960 -6.42 6.68 -24.14
C THR A 960 -7.82 7.24 -24.35
N VAL A 961 -8.37 7.12 -25.56
CA VAL A 961 -9.76 7.53 -25.84
C VAL A 961 -10.73 6.79 -24.91
N SER A 962 -10.55 5.49 -24.72
CA SER A 962 -11.37 4.68 -23.81
C SER A 962 -11.32 5.16 -22.37
N HIS A 963 -10.19 5.69 -21.90
CA HIS A 963 -10.09 6.24 -20.55
C HIS A 963 -10.90 7.53 -20.43
N ILE A 964 -10.73 8.46 -21.38
CA ILE A 964 -11.43 9.74 -21.33
C ILE A 964 -12.94 9.56 -21.52
N GLU A 965 -13.37 8.62 -22.36
CA GLU A 965 -14.79 8.31 -22.57
C GLU A 965 -15.47 7.73 -21.32
N ASN A 966 -14.79 6.82 -20.61
CA ASN A 966 -15.38 6.16 -19.43
C ASN A 966 -15.23 6.97 -18.13
N TYR A 967 -14.15 7.74 -17.98
CA TYR A 967 -13.77 8.37 -16.72
C TYR A 967 -13.55 9.90 -16.81
N GLY A 968 -13.59 10.46 -18.01
CA GLY A 968 -13.24 11.87 -18.25
C GLY A 968 -11.72 12.12 -18.20
N ILE A 969 -11.34 13.40 -18.33
CA ILE A 969 -9.95 13.83 -18.09
C ILE A 969 -9.75 14.00 -16.58
N PRO A 970 -8.75 13.36 -15.96
CA PRO A 970 -8.50 13.52 -14.53
C PRO A 970 -8.28 15.00 -14.16
N SER A 971 -8.97 15.47 -13.12
CA SER A 971 -8.92 16.88 -12.67
C SER A 971 -7.53 17.28 -12.16
N ASP A 972 -6.77 16.33 -11.63
CA ASP A 972 -5.41 16.49 -11.11
C ASP A 972 -4.33 16.49 -12.21
N LEU A 973 -4.68 16.14 -13.46
CA LEU A 973 -3.78 16.14 -14.61
C LEU A 973 -3.60 17.58 -15.15
N SER A 974 -2.86 18.41 -14.43
CA SER A 974 -2.60 19.80 -14.80
C SER A 974 -1.54 19.94 -15.90
N LEU A 975 -1.76 20.85 -16.87
CA LEU A 975 -0.79 21.21 -17.91
C LEU A 975 0.01 22.45 -17.53
N SER A 976 1.27 22.52 -17.95
CA SER A 976 2.02 23.78 -17.89
C SER A 976 1.56 24.75 -18.98
N PRO A 977 1.75 26.07 -18.82
CA PRO A 977 1.42 27.07 -19.86
C PRO A 977 1.95 26.71 -21.26
N ARG A 978 3.14 26.11 -21.33
CA ARG A 978 3.74 25.64 -22.58
C ARG A 978 3.06 24.40 -23.12
N GLU A 979 2.70 23.46 -22.25
CA GLU A 979 1.97 22.25 -22.61
C GLU A 979 0.57 22.57 -23.13
N SER A 980 -0.11 23.58 -22.56
CA SER A 980 -1.40 24.07 -23.07
C SER A 980 -1.30 24.57 -24.51
N ILE A 981 -0.25 25.34 -24.85
CA ILE A 981 0.00 25.74 -26.26
C ILE A 981 0.30 24.52 -27.12
N GLN A 982 1.16 23.61 -26.66
CA GLN A 982 1.50 22.41 -27.42
C GLN A 982 0.27 21.57 -27.73
N LEU A 983 -0.67 21.48 -26.79
CA LEU A 983 -1.95 20.82 -26.99
C LEU A 983 -2.76 21.52 -28.09
N TYR A 984 -2.95 22.84 -28.00
CA TYR A 984 -3.66 23.63 -29.01
C TYR A 984 -3.04 23.49 -30.40
N ASP A 985 -1.72 23.68 -30.53
CA ASP A 985 -1.00 23.55 -31.80
C ASP A 985 -1.20 22.15 -32.42
N THR A 986 -1.22 21.12 -31.57
CA THR A 986 -1.47 19.74 -32.01
C THR A 986 -2.94 19.53 -32.40
N MET A 987 -3.90 20.13 -31.69
CA MET A 987 -5.32 20.10 -32.05
C MET A 987 -5.55 20.71 -33.43
N VAL A 988 -5.01 21.91 -33.69
CA VAL A 988 -5.11 22.58 -34.99
C VAL A 988 -4.43 21.77 -36.10
N LYS A 989 -3.28 21.14 -35.80
CA LYS A 989 -2.58 20.28 -36.76
C LYS A 989 -3.39 19.05 -37.15
N VAL A 990 -4.07 18.41 -36.20
CA VAL A 990 -4.89 17.21 -36.42
C VAL A 990 -6.21 17.57 -37.09
N TRP A 991 -6.81 18.71 -36.76
CA TRP A 991 -8.06 19.17 -37.34
C TRP A 991 -7.98 20.64 -37.76
N GLN A 992 -7.57 20.86 -39.01
CA GLN A 992 -7.38 22.20 -39.56
C GLN A 992 -8.67 23.03 -39.65
N GLU A 993 -9.81 22.40 -39.93
CA GLU A 993 -11.15 23.04 -39.97
C GLU A 993 -11.92 22.86 -38.64
N TRP A 994 -11.22 22.95 -37.51
CA TRP A 994 -11.85 22.87 -36.20
C TRP A 994 -12.70 24.13 -35.92
N PRO A 995 -14.02 24.02 -35.66
CA PRO A 995 -14.91 25.19 -35.59
C PRO A 995 -14.55 26.25 -34.54
N ARG A 996 -14.01 25.84 -33.38
CA ARG A 996 -13.63 26.75 -32.28
C ARG A 996 -12.15 27.15 -32.30
N ALA A 997 -11.39 26.79 -33.34
CA ALA A 997 -9.97 27.11 -33.44
C ALA A 997 -9.69 28.61 -33.27
N GLN A 998 -10.45 29.48 -33.94
CA GLN A 998 -10.26 30.94 -33.84
C GLN A 998 -10.57 31.49 -32.44
N GLU A 999 -11.53 30.91 -31.73
CA GLU A 999 -11.91 31.33 -30.37
C GLU A 999 -10.83 30.97 -29.34
N LEU A 1000 -10.17 29.83 -29.54
CA LEU A 1000 -9.15 29.28 -28.65
C LEU A 1000 -7.72 29.54 -29.13
N GLU A 1001 -7.55 30.31 -30.21
CA GLU A 1001 -6.25 30.81 -30.66
C GLU A 1001 -5.63 31.67 -29.53
N PRO A 1002 -4.41 31.36 -29.06
CA PRO A 1002 -3.83 32.04 -27.89
C PRO A 1002 -3.84 33.58 -27.99
N GLU A 1003 -3.60 34.14 -29.17
CA GLU A 1003 -3.58 35.61 -29.36
C GLU A 1003 -4.99 36.25 -29.32
N GLU A 1004 -6.04 35.48 -29.63
CA GLU A 1004 -7.43 35.95 -29.67
C GLU A 1004 -8.25 35.53 -28.44
N PHE A 1005 -7.74 34.60 -27.63
CA PHE A 1005 -8.42 34.09 -26.45
C PHE A 1005 -8.79 35.22 -25.47
N VAL A 1006 -10.05 35.23 -25.03
CA VAL A 1006 -10.66 36.34 -24.27
C VAL A 1006 -9.86 36.75 -23.03
N SER A 1007 -9.22 35.80 -22.34
CA SER A 1007 -8.44 36.10 -21.12
C SER A 1007 -7.02 36.63 -21.39
N PHE A 1008 -6.51 36.48 -22.63
CA PHE A 1008 -5.15 36.89 -23.01
C PHE A 1008 -5.12 38.11 -23.93
N LYS A 1009 -6.15 38.28 -24.76
CA LYS A 1009 -6.22 39.32 -25.78
C LYS A 1009 -5.91 40.70 -25.20
N ASN A 1010 -4.88 41.34 -25.76
CA ASN A 1010 -4.37 42.66 -25.34
C ASN A 1010 -3.93 42.78 -23.86
N LYS A 1011 -3.74 41.66 -23.16
CA LYS A 1011 -3.31 41.65 -21.76
C LYS A 1011 -1.79 41.68 -21.65
N VAL A 1012 -1.25 42.75 -21.07
CA VAL A 1012 0.21 42.93 -20.93
C VAL A 1012 0.84 41.93 -19.97
N VAL A 1013 0.14 41.60 -18.88
CA VAL A 1013 0.61 40.66 -17.86
C VAL A 1013 -0.33 39.46 -17.80
N ILE A 1014 0.09 38.35 -18.40
CA ILE A 1014 -0.59 37.07 -18.25
C ILE A 1014 -0.15 36.43 -16.92
N LYS A 1015 -1.13 36.09 -16.08
CA LYS A 1015 -0.91 35.42 -14.78
C LYS A 1015 -1.09 33.91 -14.93
N LYS A 1016 -0.62 33.16 -13.94
CA LYS A 1016 -0.86 31.69 -13.89
C LYS A 1016 -2.35 31.34 -13.85
N ALA A 1017 -3.18 32.15 -13.19
CA ALA A 1017 -4.63 31.97 -13.17
C ALA A 1017 -5.27 32.09 -14.57
N ASP A 1018 -4.75 32.98 -15.42
CA ASP A 1018 -5.24 33.11 -16.81
C ASP A 1018 -4.87 31.88 -17.65
N ALA A 1019 -3.63 31.38 -17.49
CA ALA A 1019 -3.18 30.16 -18.15
C ALA A 1019 -4.00 28.93 -17.75
N ARG A 1020 -4.41 28.83 -16.48
CA ARG A 1020 -5.30 27.76 -15.99
C ARG A 1020 -6.70 27.82 -16.63
N LYS A 1021 -7.27 29.01 -16.82
CA LYS A 1021 -8.55 29.16 -17.53
C LYS A 1021 -8.46 28.64 -18.97
N TYR A 1022 -7.36 28.96 -19.65
CA TYR A 1022 -7.12 28.48 -21.01
C TYR A 1022 -6.97 26.96 -21.07
N GLU A 1023 -6.22 26.37 -20.15
CA GLU A 1023 -6.11 24.91 -20.01
C GLU A 1023 -7.49 24.24 -19.82
N GLN A 1024 -8.35 24.80 -18.97
CA GLN A 1024 -9.68 24.26 -18.70
C GLN A 1024 -10.57 24.27 -19.96
N GLU A 1025 -10.53 25.35 -20.74
CA GLU A 1025 -11.27 25.42 -22.01
C GLU A 1025 -10.75 24.41 -23.04
N LEU A 1026 -9.43 24.23 -23.16
CA LEU A 1026 -8.86 23.19 -24.05
C LEU A 1026 -9.26 21.77 -23.62
N LYS A 1027 -9.27 21.48 -22.32
CA LYS A 1027 -9.73 20.19 -21.77
C LYS A 1027 -11.20 19.94 -22.07
N LYS A 1028 -12.03 20.97 -21.89
CA LYS A 1028 -13.46 20.91 -22.18
C LYS A 1028 -13.70 20.62 -23.66
N GLU A 1029 -13.00 21.34 -24.54
CA GLU A 1029 -13.07 21.10 -25.99
C GLU A 1029 -12.67 19.66 -26.36
N LEU A 1030 -11.56 19.15 -25.81
CA LEU A 1030 -11.12 17.78 -26.11
C LEU A 1030 -12.14 16.74 -25.65
N SER A 1031 -12.83 17.01 -24.53
CA SER A 1031 -13.93 16.16 -24.05
C SER A 1031 -15.15 16.26 -24.96
N GLU A 1032 -15.48 17.45 -25.48
CA GLU A 1032 -16.53 17.68 -26.47
C GLU A 1032 -16.26 16.92 -27.79
N TRP A 1033 -15.00 16.83 -28.24
CA TRP A 1033 -14.64 16.04 -29.43
C TRP A 1033 -15.02 14.56 -29.28
N ILE A 1034 -14.86 13.98 -28.10
CA ILE A 1034 -15.24 12.59 -27.81
C ILE A 1034 -16.76 12.46 -27.79
N MET A 1035 -17.47 13.38 -27.14
CA MET A 1035 -18.94 13.40 -27.12
C MET A 1035 -19.55 13.53 -28.52
N LEU A 1036 -18.86 14.21 -29.44
CA LEU A 1036 -19.24 14.33 -30.86
C LEU A 1036 -18.78 13.15 -31.74
N GLY A 1037 -18.26 12.07 -31.13
CA GLY A 1037 -17.84 10.85 -31.80
C GLY A 1037 -16.54 10.96 -32.61
N GLN A 1038 -15.72 11.98 -32.40
CA GLN A 1038 -14.46 12.21 -33.13
C GLN A 1038 -13.28 11.40 -32.57
N ASN A 1039 -13.53 10.15 -32.16
CA ASN A 1039 -12.57 9.28 -31.45
C ASN A 1039 -11.26 9.04 -32.22
N GLN A 1040 -11.33 8.99 -33.56
CA GLN A 1040 -10.14 8.80 -34.41
C GLN A 1040 -9.19 10.02 -34.35
N LYS A 1041 -9.73 11.24 -34.36
CA LYS A 1041 -8.94 12.48 -34.26
C LYS A 1041 -8.28 12.60 -32.90
N VAL A 1042 -9.00 12.25 -31.83
CA VAL A 1042 -8.45 12.24 -30.47
C VAL A 1042 -7.33 11.19 -30.37
N THR A 1043 -7.50 10.01 -30.97
CA THR A 1043 -6.43 8.99 -31.02
C THR A 1043 -5.19 9.53 -31.72
N GLU A 1044 -5.35 10.16 -32.89
CA GLU A 1044 -4.24 10.75 -33.65
C GLU A 1044 -3.53 11.88 -32.86
N LEU A 1045 -4.30 12.72 -32.17
CA LEU A 1045 -3.77 13.77 -31.29
C LEU A 1045 -2.92 13.19 -30.16
N LEU A 1046 -3.42 12.17 -29.46
CA LEU A 1046 -2.71 11.54 -28.35
C LEU A 1046 -1.42 10.86 -28.83
N GLU A 1047 -1.43 10.25 -30.02
CA GLU A 1047 -0.23 9.68 -30.64
C GLU A 1047 0.81 10.74 -31.04
N HIS A 1048 0.39 11.92 -31.51
CA HIS A 1048 1.31 13.03 -31.80
C HIS A 1048 2.00 13.58 -30.55
N LEU A 1049 1.35 13.48 -29.39
CA LEU A 1049 1.89 13.93 -28.10
C LEU A 1049 2.83 12.90 -27.45
N LYS A 1050 2.82 11.64 -27.88
CA LYS A 1050 3.68 10.58 -27.35
C LYS A 1050 5.13 10.72 -27.82
N PRO A 1051 6.13 10.69 -26.91
CA PRO A 1051 7.52 10.56 -27.32
C PRO A 1051 7.77 9.18 -27.93
N LYS A 1052 8.80 9.07 -28.78
CA LYS A 1052 9.13 7.84 -29.50
C LYS A 1052 10.45 7.26 -28.95
N PRO A 1053 10.46 6.63 -27.77
CA PRO A 1053 11.70 6.20 -27.15
C PRO A 1053 12.36 5.05 -27.93
N VAL A 1054 13.69 5.10 -28.03
CA VAL A 1054 14.53 3.97 -28.44
C VAL A 1054 14.93 3.20 -27.18
N ASP A 1055 14.62 1.91 -27.15
CA ASP A 1055 14.87 1.04 -26.00
C ASP A 1055 16.38 0.70 -25.90
N CYS A 1056 16.93 0.71 -24.68
CA CYS A 1056 18.35 0.42 -24.42
C CYS A 1056 18.55 -0.33 -23.11
N SER A 1057 19.67 -1.06 -22.98
CA SER A 1057 19.89 -1.93 -21.83
C SER A 1057 20.19 -1.11 -20.55
N GLY A 1058 19.67 -1.56 -19.40
CA GLY A 1058 19.95 -0.89 -18.11
C GLY A 1058 21.44 -0.89 -17.71
N LYS A 1059 22.27 -1.74 -18.33
CA LYS A 1059 23.73 -1.76 -18.12
C LYS A 1059 24.41 -0.61 -18.85
N GLU A 1060 24.00 -0.34 -20.10
CA GLU A 1060 24.49 0.81 -20.87
C GLU A 1060 24.04 2.13 -20.22
N LYS A 1061 22.78 2.22 -19.76
CA LYS A 1061 22.29 3.41 -19.02
C LYS A 1061 23.17 3.71 -17.79
N ARG A 1062 23.57 2.68 -17.02
CA ARG A 1062 24.45 2.84 -15.84
C ARG A 1062 25.88 3.19 -16.23
N GLN A 1063 26.43 2.59 -17.27
CA GLN A 1063 27.77 2.90 -17.77
C GLN A 1063 27.89 4.34 -18.25
N HIS A 1064 26.84 4.87 -18.88
CA HIS A 1064 26.79 6.25 -19.37
C HIS A 1064 26.12 7.22 -18.38
N PHE A 1065 25.81 6.81 -17.15
CA PHE A 1065 25.09 7.64 -16.18
C PHE A 1065 25.83 8.95 -15.86
N ALA A 1066 27.15 8.93 -15.72
CA ALA A 1066 27.94 10.15 -15.52
C ALA A 1066 27.75 11.14 -16.69
N ARG A 1067 27.79 10.64 -17.94
CA ARG A 1067 27.52 11.45 -19.14
C ARG A 1067 26.08 11.96 -19.18
N PHE A 1068 25.10 11.18 -18.71
CA PHE A 1068 23.72 11.62 -18.57
C PHE A 1068 23.61 12.80 -17.58
N VAL A 1069 24.26 12.70 -16.43
CA VAL A 1069 24.34 13.80 -15.45
C VAL A 1069 25.01 15.03 -16.06
N ASP A 1070 26.09 14.86 -16.83
CA ASP A 1070 26.75 15.98 -17.54
C ASP A 1070 25.82 16.64 -18.56
N ILE A 1071 25.01 15.86 -19.28
CA ILE A 1071 24.02 16.38 -20.23
C ILE A 1071 22.94 17.17 -19.47
N LEU A 1072 22.41 16.63 -18.38
CA LEU A 1072 21.45 17.34 -17.52
C LEU A 1072 22.04 18.62 -16.94
N HIS A 1073 23.32 18.60 -16.56
CA HIS A 1073 24.03 19.79 -16.08
C HIS A 1073 24.18 20.85 -17.18
N LYS A 1074 24.58 20.44 -18.40
CA LYS A 1074 24.66 21.33 -19.58
C LYS A 1074 23.30 21.92 -19.96
N MET A 1075 22.22 21.18 -19.73
CA MET A 1075 20.85 21.64 -19.97
C MET A 1075 20.27 22.48 -18.83
N ASP A 1076 21.03 22.70 -17.75
CA ASP A 1076 20.59 23.38 -16.53
C ASP A 1076 19.31 22.73 -15.93
N LYS A 1077 19.30 21.39 -15.89
CA LYS A 1077 18.17 20.56 -15.42
C LYS A 1077 18.42 19.85 -14.09
N LEU A 1078 19.54 20.14 -13.42
CA LEU A 1078 19.82 19.61 -12.08
C LEU A 1078 19.41 20.60 -10.99
N PRO A 1079 18.90 20.14 -9.84
CA PRO A 1079 18.68 18.74 -9.46
C PRO A 1079 17.48 18.10 -10.19
N ALA A 1080 17.59 16.83 -10.55
CA ALA A 1080 16.54 16.05 -11.22
C ALA A 1080 16.21 14.78 -10.42
N ILE A 1081 14.92 14.41 -10.40
CA ILE A 1081 14.47 13.10 -9.92
C ILE A 1081 14.45 12.15 -11.11
N PHE A 1082 15.18 11.04 -11.00
CA PHE A 1082 15.34 10.09 -12.10
C PHE A 1082 14.78 8.73 -11.70
N PHE A 1083 13.92 8.18 -12.57
CA PHE A 1083 13.38 6.84 -12.46
C PHE A 1083 14.06 5.97 -13.53
N MET A 1084 14.77 4.91 -13.11
CA MET A 1084 15.61 4.05 -13.99
C MET A 1084 14.90 2.83 -14.56
#